data_AF-A0A1M6WXL0-F1
#
_entry.id   AF-A0A1M6WXL0-F1
#
_cell.length_a   1.000
_cell.length_b   1.000
_cell.length_c   1.000
_cell.angle_alpha   90.00
_cell.angle_beta   90.00
_cell.angle_gamma   90.00
#
_symmetry.space_group_name_H-M   'P 1'
#
loop_
_entity.id
_entity.type
_entity.pdbx_description
1 polymer ?
#
loop_
_entity_poly.entity_id
_entity_poly.type
_entity_poly.pdbx_seq_one_letter_code
_entity_poly.pdbx_strand_id
1 'polypeptide(L)'
;MKSNQKTPFTRAVSTSLVLLLSAASAWAVSLSDFEYSGGAYLIKTGDQLNNLATYVNAGNTTKGVTFKLTANVTAAGTYIPIGNPNHVFNGTFDGNGKSIRVYYKYDPTPTKVTVGTGYSYELTAGVFGVLGSSAVVKNLTVEQPSYSLVSTKSQTGFQMSSADFGGIAGINNGQIIDCMADNNSFTVEVDATTNSVGGIVGTNKGTIKNTTSSYILTTNLKSGASNYVGGIAGYNTGTIEANTTESYITNNGGDAYIGGIVGFNAGTATKNFVSSYKKNSGSKGKGAIAGYNNKTLTQNGYYNLGTGIGTGSGDVTSSSGAIPVYKITAGTGVSVSGATTFTRYDVKYYAYNSTITLSATSGNNPKTGYTIGYSADNGNITVSSSGTFTMPAKDISVARADKPINYTITYYLNGGSNPSSAPTSYTIESAKTLPTPTRNGYSFSGWYTTSNFNGSKFTSIAKGSSGNKTFYAKWTATSYTITYYLNGGTNPSGAPTSYTAESEAITLPTPTQTGYSFAGWYTTSTFSGTKVTTISSGSSGNKNFFAKWTPNTYKVQFNANNGTDESTTQQFTYGTAKNLDLNTFNPPQGKGGFSAWTTNANGTGTSYADGQSVQNLTTTLGGTVQLYAQWKKHIAYTNDFYFYDIDDEYYTGKAIEPSVTIIKDAVDVSDDFIISYSDNINVGEATVTITIDSKKHPDYDGSITKHFKIKKAKPTITVPTATKFKYNGKAQALVTAGSTNVGFMLYSLDGTNYSDEIPTAVNAGNYTVYYKVAETENYSSVTGSVEVKIEGTYTKNEFIEINEVDGKKHVTIDGNASSDKAFEIKDDVEVEDVELTREFTFGEGYSTLVLPFEVNTNQLTGVSSILEFTGMGLNDKGIKQVEMSTLWDETKAHTKIQANKPYLIKMASATLGVVGSVTLKKTETPIATVPNSSWTFVGTYSYKEWTSDDPELGRAYGFAGQAKEGVDAGEFVKVDAGAYINPMRAYLLAPAKPAKVRAANNVTTTASIHNDYPETIEMVIVDKDKNQTTVIGTLNTHTGEFRWNKTKRTFDLKGRNVGNGNKARGAYYGKIELKK
;
A
#
# COMPACT_ATOMS: atom_id res chain seq x y z
N MET A 1 57.37 61.56 43.08
CA MET A 1 58.22 61.07 44.20
C MET A 1 59.14 59.97 43.68
N LYS A 2 60.33 59.81 44.29
CA LYS A 2 61.38 58.75 44.20
C LYS A 2 61.06 57.45 43.39
N SER A 3 62.00 56.81 42.66
CA SER A 3 63.38 57.17 42.22
C SER A 3 63.97 56.14 41.23
N ASN A 4 64.89 56.57 40.33
CA ASN A 4 66.24 56.00 40.01
C ASN A 4 66.42 54.44 39.97
N GLN A 5 67.09 53.76 39.01
CA GLN A 5 68.23 54.00 38.08
C GLN A 5 68.16 52.99 36.90
N LYS A 6 68.97 52.97 35.80
CA LYS A 6 69.82 53.94 35.07
C LYS A 6 70.03 53.43 33.62
N THR A 7 70.19 54.37 32.71
CA THR A 7 70.64 54.35 31.29
C THR A 7 72.08 53.81 31.10
N PRO A 8 72.63 53.56 29.86
CA PRO A 8 72.37 54.35 28.64
C PRO A 8 72.41 53.72 27.22
N PHE A 9 71.97 54.59 26.29
CA PHE A 9 72.19 54.59 24.84
C PHE A 9 73.66 54.47 24.39
N THR A 10 73.86 53.96 23.17
CA THR A 10 74.72 54.65 22.17
C THR A 10 74.18 54.48 20.74
N ARG A 11 74.44 55.47 19.88
CA ARG A 11 73.93 55.60 18.50
C ARG A 11 75.10 55.50 17.49
N ALA A 12 74.77 55.09 16.27
CA ALA A 12 75.70 54.79 15.16
C ALA A 12 76.81 55.82 14.87
N VAL A 13 77.93 55.31 14.36
CA VAL A 13 78.85 56.01 13.44
C VAL A 13 79.23 55.05 12.32
N SER A 14 79.23 55.52 11.07
CA SER A 14 79.74 54.80 9.91
C SER A 14 81.15 55.27 9.54
N THR A 15 81.99 54.37 9.05
CA THR A 15 83.08 54.71 8.11
C THR A 15 83.37 53.52 7.22
N SER A 16 83.47 53.79 5.92
CA SER A 16 83.95 52.83 4.91
C SER A 16 85.48 52.75 4.92
N LEU A 17 86.00 51.79 4.14
CA LEU A 17 87.38 51.71 3.64
C LEU A 17 88.44 51.04 4.54
N VAL A 18 88.39 49.72 4.62
CA VAL A 18 89.59 48.87 4.51
C VAL A 18 89.35 47.87 3.38
N LEU A 19 90.06 48.05 2.26
CA LEU A 19 90.13 47.06 1.18
C LEU A 19 91.35 46.14 1.43
N LEU A 20 91.27 44.90 0.93
CA LEU A 20 92.42 44.00 0.75
C LEU A 20 93.18 43.55 2.02
N LEU A 21 92.70 42.51 2.71
CA LEU A 21 93.40 41.20 2.79
C LEU A 21 92.59 40.18 3.61
N SER A 22 91.76 39.38 2.94
CA SER A 22 91.46 37.99 3.33
C SER A 22 90.63 37.28 2.26
N ALA A 23 91.31 36.86 1.19
CA ALA A 23 90.89 35.66 0.49
C ALA A 23 91.13 34.45 1.42
N ALA A 24 90.31 34.33 2.46
CA ALA A 24 90.26 33.13 3.27
C ALA A 24 89.68 32.03 2.40
N SER A 25 90.51 31.04 2.08
CA SER A 25 90.10 29.86 1.32
C SER A 25 88.89 29.22 1.97
N ALA A 26 87.72 29.34 1.32
CA ALA A 26 86.65 28.38 1.52
C ALA A 26 87.25 27.00 1.22
N TRP A 27 87.34 26.15 2.24
CA TRP A 27 87.94 24.84 2.10
C TRP A 27 87.13 24.08 1.05
N ALA A 28 87.80 23.61 0.01
CA ALA A 28 87.13 22.93 -1.09
C ALA A 28 86.57 21.60 -0.56
N VAL A 29 85.24 21.54 -0.39
CA VAL A 29 84.57 20.33 0.05
C VAL A 29 84.92 19.18 -0.91
N SER A 30 85.20 18.02 -0.35
CA SER A 30 85.64 16.82 -1.06
C SER A 30 84.77 15.62 -0.68
N LEU A 31 84.77 14.57 -1.51
CA LEU A 31 84.11 13.29 -1.16
C LEU A 31 84.75 12.62 0.07
N SER A 32 85.99 12.96 0.42
CA SER A 32 86.66 12.54 1.66
C SER A 32 85.96 13.04 2.93
N ASP A 33 85.13 14.08 2.82
CA ASP A 33 84.48 14.72 3.97
C ASP A 33 83.18 14.00 4.35
N PHE A 34 82.84 12.93 3.61
CA PHE A 34 81.72 12.04 3.83
C PHE A 34 82.20 10.65 4.21
N GLU A 35 81.60 10.07 5.24
CA GLU A 35 81.83 8.68 5.63
C GLU A 35 81.34 7.74 4.51
N TYR A 36 82.25 6.97 3.91
CA TYR A 36 81.91 6.00 2.88
C TYR A 36 81.72 4.61 3.50
N SER A 37 80.51 4.05 3.37
CA SER A 37 80.17 2.73 3.91
C SER A 37 79.05 2.06 3.12
N GLY A 38 79.10 0.73 2.96
CA GLY A 38 78.07 -0.03 2.25
C GLY A 38 77.83 0.41 0.79
N GLY A 39 78.88 0.91 0.11
CA GLY A 39 78.81 1.39 -1.27
C GLY A 39 78.28 2.83 -1.45
N ALA A 40 78.07 3.58 -0.36
CA ALA A 40 77.53 4.94 -0.41
C ALA A 40 78.23 5.90 0.56
N TYR A 41 78.23 7.18 0.22
CA TYR A 41 78.58 8.27 1.11
C TYR A 41 77.40 8.61 2.02
N LEU A 42 77.61 8.55 3.32
CA LEU A 42 76.54 8.66 4.31
C LEU A 42 76.26 10.12 4.68
N ILE A 43 74.98 10.45 4.81
CA ILE A 43 74.49 11.75 5.26
C ILE A 43 73.65 11.54 6.53
N LYS A 44 74.12 12.17 7.61
CA LYS A 44 73.58 12.10 8.98
C LYS A 44 73.06 13.46 9.46
N THR A 45 73.62 14.57 8.98
CA THR A 45 73.32 15.93 9.47
C THR A 45 72.98 16.92 8.34
N GLY A 46 72.40 18.06 8.72
CA GLY A 46 72.11 19.17 7.79
C GLY A 46 73.37 19.76 7.17
N ASP A 47 74.48 19.82 7.93
CA ASP A 47 75.76 20.33 7.43
C ASP A 47 76.35 19.42 6.34
N GLN A 48 76.19 18.09 6.47
CA GLN A 48 76.60 17.16 5.40
C GLN A 48 75.74 17.33 4.14
N LEU A 49 74.45 17.63 4.28
CA LEU A 49 73.58 17.96 3.13
C LEU A 49 74.00 19.28 2.47
N ASN A 50 74.38 20.30 3.25
CA ASN A 50 74.91 21.57 2.77
C ASN A 50 76.29 21.40 2.11
N ASN A 51 77.15 20.54 2.64
CA ASN A 51 78.44 20.18 2.03
C ASN A 51 78.23 19.53 0.66
N LEU A 52 77.22 18.65 0.50
CA LEU A 52 76.90 18.07 -0.81
C LEU A 52 76.42 19.14 -1.80
N ALA A 53 75.61 20.10 -1.35
CA ALA A 53 75.21 21.23 -2.19
C ALA A 53 76.45 22.05 -2.63
N THR A 54 77.35 22.39 -1.70
CA THR A 54 78.62 23.09 -2.01
C THR A 54 79.48 22.30 -2.99
N TYR A 55 79.65 20.99 -2.78
CA TYR A 55 80.43 20.11 -3.65
C TYR A 55 79.93 20.14 -5.10
N VAL A 56 78.62 19.94 -5.30
CA VAL A 56 78.00 19.94 -6.64
C VAL A 56 78.00 21.33 -7.26
N ASN A 57 77.67 22.37 -6.48
CA ASN A 57 77.59 23.75 -6.98
C ASN A 57 78.96 24.36 -7.33
N ALA A 58 80.07 23.78 -6.83
CA ALA A 58 81.42 24.09 -7.28
C ALA A 58 81.82 23.40 -8.61
N GLY A 59 80.92 22.65 -9.23
CA GLY A 59 81.13 21.99 -10.52
C GLY A 59 81.70 20.56 -10.44
N ASN A 60 81.82 19.98 -9.24
CA ASN A 60 82.33 18.61 -9.10
C ASN A 60 81.30 17.58 -9.58
N THR A 61 81.77 16.52 -10.24
CA THR A 61 80.90 15.45 -10.76
C THR A 61 80.47 14.48 -9.65
N THR A 62 79.18 14.13 -9.65
CA THR A 62 78.60 13.08 -8.82
C THR A 62 78.20 11.84 -9.64
N LYS A 63 78.59 11.76 -10.92
CA LYS A 63 78.21 10.65 -11.81
C LYS A 63 78.76 9.31 -11.29
N GLY A 64 77.87 8.35 -11.06
CA GLY A 64 78.20 7.03 -10.50
C GLY A 64 78.40 7.01 -8.98
N VAL A 65 78.31 8.16 -8.30
CA VAL A 65 78.41 8.27 -6.84
C VAL A 65 77.03 8.04 -6.20
N THR A 66 76.97 7.28 -5.11
CA THR A 66 75.75 7.12 -4.30
C THR A 66 75.90 7.84 -2.96
N PHE A 67 74.91 8.66 -2.62
CA PHE A 67 74.71 9.24 -1.30
C PHE A 67 73.53 8.57 -0.62
N LYS A 68 73.60 8.34 0.70
CA LYS A 68 72.53 7.64 1.45
C LYS A 68 72.25 8.31 2.79
N LEU A 69 70.96 8.53 3.09
CA LEU A 69 70.54 8.96 4.42
C LEU A 69 70.61 7.81 5.42
N THR A 70 71.15 8.07 6.60
CA THR A 70 71.07 7.13 7.75
C THR A 70 70.23 7.66 8.91
N ALA A 71 69.86 8.95 8.88
CA ALA A 71 68.99 9.61 9.84
C ALA A 71 68.01 10.54 9.10
N ASN A 72 66.96 11.01 9.79
CA ASN A 72 66.18 12.15 9.31
C ASN A 72 67.03 13.41 9.47
N VAL A 73 67.08 14.25 8.43
CA VAL A 73 67.99 15.40 8.35
C VAL A 73 67.20 16.70 8.36
N THR A 74 67.62 17.68 9.16
CA THR A 74 67.14 19.06 9.06
C THR A 74 68.31 19.99 8.77
N ALA A 75 68.24 20.75 7.67
CA ALA A 75 69.21 21.79 7.35
C ALA A 75 68.72 23.13 7.92
N ALA A 76 69.39 23.63 8.95
CA ALA A 76 69.06 24.92 9.57
C ALA A 76 69.66 26.10 8.78
N GLY A 77 69.01 27.26 8.86
CA GLY A 77 69.44 28.47 8.14
C GLY A 77 68.93 28.53 6.69
N THR A 78 69.60 29.33 5.85
CA THR A 78 69.28 29.39 4.41
C THR A 78 69.83 28.17 3.70
N TYR A 79 68.95 27.29 3.23
CA TYR A 79 69.33 26.16 2.41
C TYR A 79 69.66 26.59 0.96
N ILE A 80 70.72 26.02 0.40
CA ILE A 80 71.08 26.15 -1.02
C ILE A 80 70.81 24.80 -1.70
N PRO A 81 70.00 24.73 -2.77
CA PRO A 81 69.70 23.48 -3.46
C PRO A 81 70.95 22.75 -3.97
N ILE A 82 70.91 21.42 -3.95
CA ILE A 82 71.96 20.57 -4.53
C ILE A 82 71.88 20.66 -6.05
N GLY A 83 72.88 21.28 -6.66
CA GLY A 83 72.96 21.52 -8.10
C GLY A 83 72.11 22.69 -8.57
N ASN A 84 72.53 23.30 -9.67
CA ASN A 84 71.96 24.49 -10.30
C ASN A 84 72.05 24.38 -11.84
N PRO A 85 71.46 25.30 -12.63
CA PRO A 85 71.50 25.24 -14.10
C PRO A 85 72.89 25.09 -14.75
N ASN A 86 73.97 25.59 -14.12
CA ASN A 86 75.34 25.44 -14.62
C ASN A 86 76.01 24.13 -14.15
N HIS A 87 75.60 23.60 -12.99
CA HIS A 87 76.22 22.43 -12.35
C HIS A 87 75.16 21.48 -11.76
N VAL A 88 74.84 20.40 -12.47
CA VAL A 88 73.73 19.49 -12.11
C VAL A 88 74.19 18.30 -11.24
N PHE A 89 73.32 17.83 -10.35
CA PHE A 89 73.56 16.56 -9.64
C PHE A 89 73.39 15.37 -10.60
N ASN A 90 74.31 14.41 -10.63
CA ASN A 90 74.29 13.25 -11.54
C ASN A 90 74.51 11.91 -10.79
N GLY A 91 74.42 11.91 -9.46
CA GLY A 91 74.57 10.71 -8.63
C GLY A 91 73.26 10.02 -8.29
N THR A 92 73.36 8.96 -7.49
CA THR A 92 72.20 8.38 -6.79
C THR A 92 72.08 9.01 -5.40
N PHE A 93 70.87 9.38 -4.99
CA PHE A 93 70.53 9.81 -3.64
C PHE A 93 69.45 8.88 -3.09
N ASP A 94 69.84 8.02 -2.14
CA ASP A 94 68.96 7.04 -1.50
C ASP A 94 68.52 7.57 -0.14
N GLY A 95 67.26 8.03 -0.07
CA GLY A 95 66.65 8.49 1.17
C GLY A 95 66.45 7.38 2.20
N ASN A 96 66.51 6.10 1.81
CA ASN A 96 66.50 4.96 2.74
C ASN A 96 65.32 4.98 3.75
N GLY A 97 64.16 5.50 3.32
CA GLY A 97 62.96 5.66 4.16
C GLY A 97 63.07 6.77 5.22
N LYS A 98 64.01 7.71 5.06
CA LYS A 98 64.25 8.87 5.95
C LYS A 98 63.73 10.16 5.33
N SER A 99 63.55 11.16 6.18
CA SER A 99 63.10 12.50 5.74
C SER A 99 64.20 13.55 5.71
N ILE A 100 64.05 14.52 4.79
CA ILE A 100 64.81 15.78 4.75
C ILE A 100 63.87 16.94 5.01
N ARG A 101 64.27 17.86 5.89
CA ARG A 101 63.62 19.14 6.12
C ARG A 101 64.59 20.29 5.81
N VAL A 102 64.17 21.22 4.96
CA VAL A 102 64.96 22.39 4.55
C VAL A 102 64.19 23.68 4.77
N TYR A 103 64.90 24.80 4.93
CA TYR A 103 64.33 26.14 5.09
C TYR A 103 64.90 27.05 3.99
N TYR A 104 64.04 27.58 3.12
CA TYR A 104 64.48 28.47 2.05
C TYR A 104 64.60 29.92 2.53
N LYS A 105 65.45 30.68 1.85
CA LYS A 105 65.52 32.14 1.99
C LYS A 105 64.29 32.77 1.33
N TYR A 106 63.79 33.85 1.94
CA TYR A 106 62.68 34.66 1.42
C TYR A 106 62.94 35.17 -0.02
N ASP A 107 64.22 35.36 -0.37
CA ASP A 107 64.72 35.77 -1.70
C ASP A 107 65.97 34.95 -2.08
N PRO A 108 65.81 33.80 -2.78
CA PRO A 108 66.91 32.98 -3.26
C PRO A 108 67.54 33.56 -4.54
N THR A 109 68.86 33.65 -4.54
CA THR A 109 69.62 34.26 -5.66
C THR A 109 69.43 33.45 -6.96
N PRO A 110 68.91 34.05 -8.05
CA PRO A 110 68.80 33.38 -9.35
C PRO A 110 70.18 33.01 -9.91
N THR A 111 70.27 31.88 -10.60
CA THR A 111 71.47 31.48 -11.34
C THR A 111 71.55 32.26 -12.65
N LYS A 112 72.69 32.88 -12.92
CA LYS A 112 72.99 33.48 -14.22
C LYS A 112 73.43 32.38 -15.18
N VAL A 113 72.72 32.24 -16.30
CA VAL A 113 72.94 31.22 -17.33
C VAL A 113 73.28 31.91 -18.65
N THR A 114 74.19 31.35 -19.45
CA THR A 114 74.57 31.91 -20.76
C THR A 114 73.66 31.36 -21.86
N VAL A 115 73.04 32.24 -22.64
CA VAL A 115 72.09 31.88 -23.70
C VAL A 115 72.47 32.62 -24.99
N GLY A 116 73.06 31.90 -25.94
CA GLY A 116 73.60 32.49 -27.16
C GLY A 116 74.70 33.51 -26.85
N THR A 117 74.51 34.76 -27.29
CA THR A 117 75.40 35.90 -27.00
C THR A 117 75.00 36.70 -25.75
N GLY A 118 73.95 36.28 -25.03
CA GLY A 118 73.41 36.97 -23.86
C GLY A 118 73.35 36.09 -22.60
N TYR A 119 72.62 36.55 -21.60
CA TYR A 119 72.43 35.85 -20.33
C TYR A 119 70.96 35.83 -19.89
N SER A 120 70.53 34.75 -19.27
CA SER A 120 69.25 34.61 -18.57
C SER A 120 69.47 34.52 -17.06
N TYR A 121 68.40 34.80 -16.29
CA TYR A 121 68.35 34.55 -14.85
C TYR A 121 67.27 33.50 -14.58
N GLU A 122 67.69 32.38 -14.01
CA GLU A 122 66.87 31.18 -13.82
C GLU A 122 66.89 30.77 -12.35
N LEU A 123 65.73 30.45 -11.79
CA LEU A 123 65.60 30.04 -10.40
C LEU A 123 65.09 28.60 -10.32
N THR A 124 65.86 27.72 -9.69
CA THR A 124 65.52 26.31 -9.50
C THR A 124 65.58 25.97 -8.02
N ALA A 125 64.48 25.53 -7.42
CA ALA A 125 64.45 25.18 -5.99
C ALA A 125 63.71 23.87 -5.69
N GLY A 126 64.21 23.23 -4.64
CA GLY A 126 63.96 21.88 -4.17
C GLY A 126 65.12 21.50 -3.23
N VAL A 127 65.09 20.29 -2.67
CA VAL A 127 66.32 19.70 -2.09
C VAL A 127 67.43 19.69 -3.16
N PHE A 128 67.04 19.45 -4.41
CA PHE A 128 67.88 19.61 -5.59
C PHE A 128 67.42 20.82 -6.41
N GLY A 129 68.35 21.60 -6.98
CA GLY A 129 67.98 22.62 -7.96
C GLY A 129 67.76 21.97 -9.31
N VAL A 130 68.81 21.28 -9.81
CA VAL A 130 68.76 20.55 -11.09
C VAL A 130 69.35 19.15 -10.95
N LEU A 131 68.51 18.14 -11.21
CA LEU A 131 68.91 16.76 -11.42
C LEU A 131 69.28 16.56 -12.91
N GLY A 132 70.48 16.07 -13.16
CA GLY A 132 70.97 15.67 -14.50
C GLY A 132 70.42 14.32 -14.96
N SER A 133 70.73 13.94 -16.20
CA SER A 133 70.15 12.73 -16.83
C SER A 133 70.64 11.40 -16.24
N SER A 134 71.75 11.39 -15.49
CA SER A 134 72.23 10.21 -14.76
C SER A 134 71.75 10.17 -13.30
N ALA A 135 70.99 11.18 -12.85
CA ALA A 135 70.57 11.28 -11.46
C ALA A 135 69.45 10.30 -11.10
N VAL A 136 69.50 9.73 -9.90
CA VAL A 136 68.44 8.90 -9.33
C VAL A 136 68.19 9.34 -7.89
N VAL A 137 67.01 9.86 -7.58
CA VAL A 137 66.54 10.12 -6.21
C VAL A 137 65.50 9.07 -5.87
N LYS A 138 65.65 8.38 -4.73
CA LYS A 138 64.71 7.34 -4.33
C LYS A 138 64.51 7.22 -2.82
N ASN A 139 63.41 6.59 -2.40
CA ASN A 139 63.12 6.25 -0.99
C ASN A 139 63.19 7.46 -0.02
N LEU A 140 62.91 8.67 -0.52
CA LEU A 140 63.11 9.92 0.20
C LEU A 140 61.79 10.60 0.50
N THR A 141 61.57 10.94 1.77
CA THR A 141 60.54 11.90 2.18
C THR A 141 61.15 13.30 2.26
N VAL A 142 60.45 14.30 1.75
CA VAL A 142 60.79 15.72 1.99
C VAL A 142 59.66 16.37 2.78
N GLU A 143 60.01 16.99 3.89
CA GLU A 143 59.12 17.73 4.77
C GLU A 143 59.46 19.23 4.67
N GLN A 144 58.49 20.07 4.34
CA GLN A 144 58.67 21.52 4.25
C GLN A 144 57.90 22.24 5.38
N PRO A 145 58.50 23.25 6.04
CA PRO A 145 57.82 24.04 7.06
C PRO A 145 56.72 24.90 6.44
N SER A 146 55.65 25.16 7.21
CA SER A 146 54.39 25.80 6.78
C SER A 146 54.47 27.23 6.20
N TYR A 147 55.68 27.78 6.02
CA TYR A 147 55.93 29.18 5.63
C TYR A 147 57.18 29.35 4.75
N SER A 148 57.50 28.35 3.92
CA SER A 148 58.50 28.54 2.86
C SER A 148 57.96 29.43 1.73
N LEU A 149 58.00 30.75 1.95
CA LEU A 149 57.86 31.76 0.90
C LEU A 149 59.12 31.79 0.05
N VAL A 150 58.96 31.61 -1.26
CA VAL A 150 59.95 32.05 -2.23
C VAL A 150 59.39 33.27 -2.93
N SER A 151 59.94 34.44 -2.62
CA SER A 151 59.53 35.75 -3.14
C SER A 151 60.64 36.40 -3.95
N THR A 152 60.39 36.66 -5.23
CA THR A 152 61.30 37.45 -6.09
C THR A 152 60.58 38.62 -6.74
N LYS A 153 59.74 39.33 -5.98
CA LYS A 153 59.23 40.65 -6.36
C LYS A 153 60.38 41.69 -6.40
N SER A 154 61.14 41.67 -7.49
CA SER A 154 62.02 42.74 -7.96
C SER A 154 62.95 43.38 -6.90
N GLN A 155 63.63 42.60 -6.05
CA GLN A 155 64.70 43.16 -5.20
C GLN A 155 66.03 43.36 -5.97
N THR A 156 66.21 42.72 -7.13
CA THR A 156 67.50 42.68 -7.85
C THR A 156 67.59 43.58 -9.08
N GLY A 157 66.48 44.14 -9.56
CA GLY A 157 66.44 45.00 -10.76
C GLY A 157 66.54 44.27 -12.11
N PHE A 158 66.56 42.93 -12.13
CA PHE A 158 66.60 42.11 -13.35
C PHE A 158 65.29 41.31 -13.52
N GLN A 159 64.86 41.09 -14.77
CA GLN A 159 63.71 40.21 -15.07
C GLN A 159 64.16 38.75 -15.09
N MET A 160 63.45 37.90 -14.35
CA MET A 160 63.68 36.45 -14.37
C MET A 160 63.04 35.79 -15.59
N SER A 161 63.79 34.91 -16.22
CA SER A 161 63.32 34.16 -17.39
C SER A 161 62.43 33.00 -16.96
N SER A 162 62.96 32.06 -16.19
CA SER A 162 62.27 30.87 -15.67
C SER A 162 62.37 30.74 -14.16
N ALA A 163 61.40 30.02 -13.61
CA ALA A 163 61.26 29.73 -12.20
C ALA A 163 60.65 28.34 -12.01
N ASP A 164 61.45 27.39 -11.53
CA ASP A 164 61.13 25.97 -11.43
C ASP A 164 61.18 25.50 -9.96
N PHE A 165 60.02 25.13 -9.40
CA PHE A 165 59.85 24.80 -7.99
C PHE A 165 59.27 23.42 -7.76
N GLY A 166 59.98 22.61 -6.98
CA GLY A 166 59.49 21.33 -6.46
C GLY A 166 59.84 21.15 -4.99
N GLY A 167 59.11 20.29 -4.29
CA GLY A 167 59.53 19.83 -2.95
C GLY A 167 60.85 19.07 -3.02
N ILE A 168 61.04 18.23 -4.04
CA ILE A 168 62.25 17.42 -4.24
C ILE A 168 63.24 18.13 -5.16
N ALA A 169 62.82 18.56 -6.36
CA ALA A 169 63.72 19.16 -7.34
C ALA A 169 63.11 20.34 -8.10
N GLY A 170 63.88 21.37 -8.42
CA GLY A 170 63.43 22.40 -9.37
C GLY A 170 63.21 21.78 -10.76
N ILE A 171 64.26 21.20 -11.33
CA ILE A 171 64.23 20.53 -12.65
C ILE A 171 64.69 19.07 -12.50
N ASN A 172 63.89 18.13 -13.02
CA ASN A 172 64.25 16.71 -13.12
C ASN A 172 64.55 16.27 -14.55
N ASN A 173 65.81 15.95 -14.87
CA ASN A 173 66.19 15.24 -16.10
C ASN A 173 66.47 13.73 -15.87
N GLY A 174 66.51 13.28 -14.62
CA GLY A 174 66.86 11.91 -14.22
C GLY A 174 65.64 11.12 -13.75
N GLN A 175 65.76 10.43 -12.62
CA GLN A 175 64.71 9.60 -12.03
C GLN A 175 64.37 10.02 -10.59
N ILE A 176 63.08 10.10 -10.27
CA ILE A 176 62.55 10.22 -8.91
C ILE A 176 61.59 9.04 -8.70
N ILE A 177 61.88 8.16 -7.73
CA ILE A 177 61.19 6.88 -7.56
C ILE A 177 60.92 6.59 -6.07
N ASP A 178 59.72 6.16 -5.71
CA ASP A 178 59.37 5.77 -4.32
C ASP A 178 59.63 6.91 -3.30
N CYS A 179 59.35 8.15 -3.72
CA CYS A 179 59.55 9.35 -2.91
C CYS A 179 58.23 9.92 -2.35
N MET A 180 58.35 10.83 -1.38
CA MET A 180 57.23 11.59 -0.85
C MET A 180 57.60 13.06 -0.63
N ALA A 181 56.67 13.98 -0.89
CA ALA A 181 56.72 15.33 -0.36
C ALA A 181 55.48 15.56 0.49
N ASP A 182 55.66 15.76 1.80
CA ASP A 182 54.60 15.79 2.80
C ASP A 182 54.73 17.08 3.64
N ASN A 183 53.86 18.06 3.37
CA ASN A 183 54.03 19.43 3.84
C ASN A 183 52.69 20.02 4.33
N ASN A 184 52.68 20.69 5.48
CA ASN A 184 51.46 21.32 5.99
C ASN A 184 50.95 22.46 5.08
N SER A 185 51.83 23.32 4.57
CA SER A 185 51.49 24.41 3.63
C SER A 185 52.74 24.98 2.95
N PHE A 186 52.61 25.44 1.70
CA PHE A 186 53.68 25.97 0.87
C PHE A 186 53.17 27.13 0.00
N THR A 187 53.93 28.24 -0.07
CA THR A 187 53.53 29.45 -0.81
C THR A 187 54.62 29.94 -1.76
N VAL A 188 54.33 30.04 -3.06
CA VAL A 188 55.29 30.49 -4.10
C VAL A 188 54.86 31.83 -4.69
N GLU A 189 55.74 32.83 -4.67
CA GLU A 189 55.45 34.21 -5.15
C GLU A 189 56.53 34.71 -6.10
N VAL A 190 56.34 34.51 -7.41
CA VAL A 190 57.44 34.67 -8.37
C VAL A 190 57.05 35.53 -9.58
N ASP A 191 57.98 36.42 -9.95
CA ASP A 191 57.84 37.40 -11.02
C ASP A 191 58.66 37.05 -12.28
N ALA A 192 58.68 35.77 -12.67
CA ALA A 192 59.35 35.31 -13.89
C ALA A 192 58.41 35.26 -15.11
N THR A 193 58.98 35.23 -16.32
CA THR A 193 58.20 35.11 -17.57
C THR A 193 57.59 33.72 -17.75
N THR A 194 58.23 32.67 -17.20
CA THR A 194 57.72 31.30 -17.11
C THR A 194 57.85 30.79 -15.68
N ASN A 195 56.76 30.26 -15.10
CA ASN A 195 56.71 29.75 -13.73
C ASN A 195 56.16 28.32 -13.75
N SER A 196 56.96 27.35 -13.31
CA SER A 196 56.62 25.93 -13.23
C SER A 196 56.69 25.48 -11.78
N VAL A 197 55.54 25.22 -11.15
CA VAL A 197 55.44 24.87 -9.73
C VAL A 197 54.78 23.49 -9.58
N GLY A 198 55.47 22.57 -8.93
CA GLY A 198 54.92 21.26 -8.55
C GLY A 198 55.23 20.87 -7.12
N GLY A 199 54.51 19.87 -6.59
CA GLY A 199 54.77 19.32 -5.26
C GLY A 199 56.03 18.48 -5.19
N ILE A 200 56.36 17.77 -6.28
CA ILE A 200 57.60 16.99 -6.41
C ILE A 200 58.63 17.77 -7.22
N VAL A 201 58.27 18.25 -8.41
CA VAL A 201 59.17 19.00 -9.29
C VAL A 201 58.55 20.24 -9.93
N GLY A 202 59.36 21.24 -10.27
CA GLY A 202 58.94 22.34 -11.15
C GLY A 202 58.75 21.84 -12.58
N THR A 203 59.85 21.44 -13.22
CA THR A 203 59.84 20.89 -14.58
C THR A 203 60.34 19.44 -14.60
N ASN A 204 59.54 18.53 -15.16
CA ASN A 204 59.92 17.15 -15.43
C ASN A 204 60.29 16.92 -16.91
N LYS A 205 61.53 16.51 -17.15
CA LYS A 205 62.04 15.98 -18.43
C LYS A 205 62.40 14.49 -18.34
N GLY A 206 62.70 14.00 -17.13
CA GLY A 206 62.99 12.60 -16.83
C GLY A 206 61.76 11.79 -16.38
N THR A 207 61.95 10.90 -15.41
CA THR A 207 60.90 10.01 -14.88
C THR A 207 60.55 10.34 -13.43
N ILE A 208 59.25 10.38 -13.12
CA ILE A 208 58.72 10.40 -11.75
C ILE A 208 57.78 9.19 -11.60
N LYS A 209 58.08 8.31 -10.64
CA LYS A 209 57.36 7.05 -10.45
C LYS A 209 57.04 6.75 -8.99
N ASN A 210 55.85 6.20 -8.74
CA ASN A 210 55.40 5.74 -7.42
C ASN A 210 55.64 6.76 -6.29
N THR A 211 55.51 8.04 -6.61
CA THR A 211 55.81 9.16 -5.72
C THR A 211 54.51 9.78 -5.22
N THR A 212 54.47 10.21 -3.95
CA THR A 212 53.30 10.86 -3.34
C THR A 212 53.56 12.32 -3.02
N SER A 213 52.61 13.21 -3.31
CA SER A 213 52.63 14.58 -2.84
C SER A 213 51.38 14.91 -2.03
N SER A 214 51.57 15.42 -0.82
CA SER A 214 50.52 15.80 0.12
C SER A 214 50.85 17.19 0.67
N TYR A 215 50.15 18.22 0.18
CA TYR A 215 50.39 19.61 0.62
C TYR A 215 49.27 20.59 0.26
N ILE A 216 49.24 21.71 0.98
CA ILE A 216 48.49 22.92 0.61
C ILE A 216 49.44 23.82 -0.19
N LEU A 217 49.16 24.04 -1.47
CA LEU A 217 49.87 24.97 -2.36
C LEU A 217 49.11 26.29 -2.50
N THR A 218 49.77 27.40 -2.20
CA THR A 218 49.36 28.73 -2.61
C THR A 218 50.35 29.32 -3.62
N THR A 219 49.87 29.89 -4.71
CA THR A 219 50.72 30.55 -5.71
C THR A 219 50.29 31.99 -5.97
N ASN A 220 51.25 32.91 -6.02
CA ASN A 220 51.09 34.33 -6.27
C ASN A 220 51.95 34.71 -7.50
N LEU A 221 51.55 34.25 -8.69
CA LEU A 221 52.36 34.35 -9.92
C LEU A 221 52.10 35.63 -10.73
N LYS A 222 53.08 36.02 -11.58
CA LYS A 222 52.99 37.17 -12.48
C LYS A 222 51.80 37.09 -13.45
N SER A 223 51.09 38.20 -13.64
CA SER A 223 50.07 38.33 -14.70
C SER A 223 50.71 38.41 -16.09
N GLY A 224 50.07 37.78 -17.08
CA GLY A 224 50.58 37.69 -18.46
C GLY A 224 51.68 36.65 -18.69
N ALA A 225 52.25 36.05 -17.64
CA ALA A 225 53.28 35.00 -17.74
C ALA A 225 52.74 33.63 -18.20
N SER A 226 53.69 32.73 -18.51
CA SER A 226 53.46 31.30 -18.73
C SER A 226 53.50 30.55 -17.40
N ASN A 227 52.36 30.45 -16.73
CA ASN A 227 52.24 29.88 -15.39
C ASN A 227 51.67 28.45 -15.44
N TYR A 228 52.38 27.49 -14.86
CA TYR A 228 52.05 26.06 -14.83
C TYR A 228 52.14 25.51 -13.40
N VAL A 229 51.03 24.98 -12.87
CA VAL A 229 50.94 24.54 -11.47
C VAL A 229 50.35 23.13 -11.38
N GLY A 230 51.05 22.20 -10.74
CA GLY A 230 50.57 20.82 -10.55
C GLY A 230 50.86 20.25 -9.16
N GLY A 231 50.16 19.19 -8.75
CA GLY A 231 50.46 18.51 -7.49
C GLY A 231 51.72 17.65 -7.54
N ILE A 232 52.07 17.09 -8.70
CA ILE A 232 53.35 16.38 -8.91
C ILE A 232 54.36 17.27 -9.63
N ALA A 233 53.97 17.83 -10.79
CA ALA A 233 54.86 18.62 -11.65
C ALA A 233 54.19 19.90 -12.16
N GLY A 234 54.91 21.03 -12.20
CA GLY A 234 54.43 22.23 -12.91
C GLY A 234 54.31 21.97 -14.42
N TYR A 235 55.41 21.58 -15.04
CA TYR A 235 55.52 21.31 -16.48
C TYR A 235 56.10 19.90 -16.72
N ASN A 236 55.51 19.11 -17.63
CA ASN A 236 56.00 17.77 -17.96
C ASN A 236 56.30 17.60 -19.46
N THR A 237 57.46 17.04 -19.76
CA THR A 237 57.84 16.50 -21.09
C THR A 237 58.38 15.07 -21.02
N GLY A 238 58.73 14.60 -19.82
CA GLY A 238 59.13 13.21 -19.55
C GLY A 238 57.94 12.32 -19.14
N THR A 239 58.19 11.39 -18.22
CA THR A 239 57.22 10.37 -17.77
C THR A 239 56.78 10.60 -16.31
N ILE A 240 55.48 10.52 -16.06
CA ILE A 240 54.86 10.56 -14.72
C ILE A 240 53.96 9.31 -14.55
N GLU A 241 54.46 8.24 -13.92
CA GLU A 241 53.73 6.96 -13.76
C GLU A 241 53.37 6.63 -12.30
N ALA A 242 52.11 6.26 -12.05
CA ALA A 242 51.64 5.68 -10.79
C ALA A 242 51.88 6.57 -9.54
N ASN A 243 51.84 7.88 -9.70
CA ASN A 243 52.02 8.86 -8.62
C ASN A 243 50.68 9.23 -7.98
N THR A 244 50.72 9.63 -6.71
CA THR A 244 49.53 10.06 -5.96
C THR A 244 49.66 11.51 -5.53
N THR A 245 48.59 12.29 -5.68
CA THR A 245 48.47 13.65 -5.14
C THR A 245 47.26 13.76 -4.23
N GLU A 246 47.46 14.41 -3.08
CA GLU A 246 46.41 14.78 -2.12
C GLU A 246 46.19 16.30 -2.08
N SER A 247 46.85 17.02 -2.99
CA SER A 247 47.20 18.41 -2.77
C SER A 247 46.06 19.39 -2.98
N TYR A 248 45.88 20.28 -2.01
CA TYR A 248 45.00 21.43 -2.13
C TYR A 248 45.77 22.54 -2.83
N ILE A 249 45.40 22.89 -4.07
CA ILE A 249 46.06 23.97 -4.83
C ILE A 249 45.19 25.22 -4.79
N THR A 250 45.82 26.40 -4.76
CA THR A 250 45.22 27.72 -4.89
C THR A 250 46.18 28.65 -5.64
N ASN A 251 45.66 29.42 -6.59
CA ASN A 251 46.37 30.52 -7.23
C ASN A 251 45.61 31.83 -6.95
N ASN A 252 46.35 32.82 -6.41
CA ASN A 252 45.88 34.19 -6.18
C ASN A 252 46.52 35.19 -7.16
N GLY A 253 47.53 34.75 -7.92
CA GLY A 253 48.19 35.55 -8.94
C GLY A 253 47.56 35.41 -10.33
N GLY A 254 48.32 35.83 -11.34
CA GLY A 254 47.91 35.81 -12.74
C GLY A 254 47.56 34.43 -13.31
N ASP A 255 46.92 34.42 -14.48
CA ASP A 255 46.37 33.19 -15.07
C ASP A 255 47.40 32.06 -15.21
N ALA A 256 47.05 30.89 -14.70
CA ALA A 256 47.83 29.67 -14.78
C ALA A 256 47.07 28.49 -15.41
N TYR A 257 47.81 27.48 -15.84
CA TYR A 257 47.27 26.14 -16.08
C TYR A 257 47.45 25.30 -14.82
N ILE A 258 46.35 24.85 -14.23
CA ILE A 258 46.37 24.19 -12.92
C ILE A 258 45.81 22.77 -13.01
N GLY A 259 46.63 21.77 -12.70
CA GLY A 259 46.23 20.36 -12.69
C GLY A 259 46.47 19.69 -11.34
N GLY A 260 45.67 18.68 -10.98
CA GLY A 260 45.94 17.90 -9.77
C GLY A 260 47.28 17.16 -9.85
N ILE A 261 47.62 16.54 -10.98
CA ILE A 261 48.93 15.90 -11.19
C ILE A 261 49.93 16.87 -11.85
N VAL A 262 49.53 17.56 -12.93
CA VAL A 262 50.46 18.35 -13.75
C VAL A 262 49.85 19.64 -14.28
N GLY A 263 50.56 20.76 -14.19
CA GLY A 263 50.08 22.04 -14.74
C GLY A 263 49.93 21.99 -16.26
N PHE A 264 51.02 21.69 -16.96
CA PHE A 264 51.04 21.52 -18.42
C PHE A 264 51.74 20.22 -18.82
N ASN A 265 51.04 19.35 -19.54
CA ASN A 265 51.58 18.07 -20.02
C ASN A 265 51.90 18.09 -21.51
N ALA A 266 53.19 17.97 -21.86
CA ALA A 266 53.72 17.65 -23.18
C ALA A 266 54.63 16.40 -23.13
N GLY A 267 54.43 15.53 -22.13
CA GLY A 267 55.07 14.22 -21.97
C GLY A 267 54.02 13.12 -21.83
N THR A 268 54.34 12.07 -21.06
CA THR A 268 53.40 11.01 -20.67
C THR A 268 53.02 11.14 -19.19
N ALA A 269 51.74 10.93 -18.88
CA ALA A 269 51.29 10.74 -17.49
C ALA A 269 50.23 9.63 -17.42
N THR A 270 50.49 8.58 -16.63
CA THR A 270 49.70 7.34 -16.61
C THR A 270 49.52 6.78 -15.19
N LYS A 271 48.41 6.08 -14.93
CA LYS A 271 48.11 5.39 -13.66
C LYS A 271 48.10 6.28 -12.40
N ASN A 272 48.07 7.61 -12.56
CA ASN A 272 48.19 8.55 -11.45
C ASN A 272 46.86 8.74 -10.72
N PHE A 273 46.90 8.97 -9.40
CA PHE A 273 45.72 9.09 -8.54
C PHE A 273 45.63 10.46 -7.87
N VAL A 274 44.43 11.03 -7.83
CA VAL A 274 44.08 12.29 -7.16
C VAL A 274 43.04 11.99 -6.07
N SER A 275 43.44 12.00 -4.80
CA SER A 275 42.53 11.73 -3.67
C SER A 275 41.71 12.97 -3.26
N SER A 276 42.28 14.16 -3.42
CA SER A 276 41.66 15.44 -3.09
C SER A 276 42.07 16.53 -4.09
N TYR A 277 41.08 17.31 -4.55
CA TYR A 277 41.26 18.47 -5.41
C TYR A 277 40.13 19.47 -5.15
N LYS A 278 40.44 20.73 -4.82
CA LYS A 278 39.44 21.80 -4.62
C LYS A 278 39.59 22.89 -5.68
N LYS A 279 38.49 23.63 -5.88
CA LYS A 279 38.31 24.63 -6.95
C LYS A 279 39.36 25.75 -6.88
N ASN A 280 40.16 25.88 -7.93
CA ASN A 280 41.12 26.98 -8.08
C ASN A 280 40.46 28.27 -8.62
N SER A 281 40.86 29.42 -8.05
CA SER A 281 40.75 30.77 -8.63
C SER A 281 41.91 31.06 -9.61
N GLY A 282 41.71 31.98 -10.56
CA GLY A 282 42.73 32.48 -11.50
C GLY A 282 43.37 31.44 -12.43
N SER A 283 42.83 31.22 -13.64
CA SER A 283 43.38 30.19 -14.56
C SER A 283 43.02 30.38 -16.05
N LYS A 284 43.99 30.07 -16.93
CA LYS A 284 43.83 29.85 -18.39
C LYS A 284 43.29 28.44 -18.71
N GLY A 285 43.43 27.47 -17.78
CA GLY A 285 42.88 26.13 -17.91
C GLY A 285 43.02 25.34 -16.61
N LYS A 286 42.08 24.42 -16.34
CA LYS A 286 42.00 23.64 -15.09
C LYS A 286 41.62 22.20 -15.39
N GLY A 287 42.12 21.26 -14.60
CA GLY A 287 41.67 19.87 -14.68
C GLY A 287 42.14 18.98 -13.54
N ALA A 288 41.41 17.90 -13.28
CA ALA A 288 41.74 16.97 -12.19
C ALA A 288 43.13 16.33 -12.35
N ILE A 289 43.51 15.93 -13.57
CA ILE A 289 44.85 15.37 -13.85
C ILE A 289 45.79 16.45 -14.39
N ALA A 290 45.41 17.13 -15.47
CA ALA A 290 46.24 18.13 -16.14
C ALA A 290 45.50 19.47 -16.29
N GLY A 291 46.19 20.60 -16.08
CA GLY A 291 45.65 21.94 -16.35
C GLY A 291 45.59 22.28 -17.84
N TYR A 292 46.54 21.77 -18.61
CA TYR A 292 46.52 21.66 -20.07
C TYR A 292 47.25 20.38 -20.51
N ASN A 293 46.77 19.74 -21.58
CA ASN A 293 47.39 18.55 -22.14
C ASN A 293 47.60 18.67 -23.66
N ASN A 294 48.86 18.51 -24.08
CA ASN A 294 49.32 18.60 -25.46
C ASN A 294 49.84 17.26 -26.02
N LYS A 295 49.97 16.21 -25.19
CA LYS A 295 50.43 14.87 -25.59
C LYS A 295 49.66 13.75 -24.85
N THR A 296 50.28 12.59 -24.66
CA THR A 296 49.61 11.36 -24.23
C THR A 296 49.25 11.39 -22.74
N LEU A 297 47.96 11.57 -22.46
CA LEU A 297 47.31 11.06 -21.25
C LEU A 297 46.69 9.71 -21.59
N THR A 298 47.42 8.62 -21.34
CA THR A 298 46.86 7.27 -21.49
C THR A 298 45.92 6.99 -20.32
N GLN A 299 44.75 6.39 -20.62
CA GLN A 299 43.70 6.09 -19.61
C GLN A 299 44.27 5.37 -18.38
N ASN A 300 43.54 5.47 -17.26
CA ASN A 300 43.92 5.12 -15.87
C ASN A 300 44.43 6.31 -15.02
N GLY A 301 44.17 7.56 -15.41
CA GLY A 301 44.15 8.65 -14.44
C GLY A 301 42.91 8.50 -13.55
N TYR A 302 43.08 8.30 -12.26
CA TYR A 302 41.98 8.07 -11.32
C TYR A 302 41.79 9.25 -10.37
N TYR A 303 40.56 9.57 -10.01
CA TYR A 303 40.29 10.59 -8.99
C TYR A 303 39.09 10.22 -8.12
N ASN A 304 39.16 10.54 -6.83
CA ASN A 304 38.06 10.30 -5.89
C ASN A 304 37.12 11.52 -5.88
N LEU A 305 35.84 11.32 -6.17
CA LEU A 305 34.82 12.38 -6.13
C LEU A 305 34.25 12.62 -4.72
N GLY A 306 34.43 11.70 -3.78
CA GLY A 306 33.85 11.74 -2.44
C GLY A 306 34.35 12.89 -1.54
N THR A 307 35.41 13.60 -1.93
CA THR A 307 36.04 14.67 -1.13
C THR A 307 35.58 16.09 -1.50
N GLY A 308 34.50 16.24 -2.27
CA GLY A 308 33.83 17.53 -2.49
C GLY A 308 34.37 18.35 -3.67
N ILE A 309 34.63 17.71 -4.82
CA ILE A 309 35.02 18.40 -6.05
C ILE A 309 33.81 19.14 -6.63
N GLY A 310 33.72 20.45 -6.41
CA GLY A 310 32.63 21.28 -6.90
C GLY A 310 32.60 21.40 -8.43
N THR A 311 31.66 20.71 -9.07
CA THR A 311 31.46 20.75 -10.53
C THR A 311 30.79 22.06 -10.97
N GLY A 312 31.59 23.11 -11.10
CA GLY A 312 31.23 24.26 -11.92
C GLY A 312 31.15 23.85 -13.40
N SER A 313 30.09 24.25 -14.09
CA SER A 313 29.95 23.99 -15.53
C SER A 313 31.12 24.66 -16.29
N GLY A 314 32.00 23.84 -16.88
CA GLY A 314 33.19 24.27 -17.61
C GLY A 314 34.52 23.63 -17.16
N ASP A 315 34.65 23.20 -15.90
CA ASP A 315 35.96 22.82 -15.30
C ASP A 315 36.42 21.36 -15.58
N VAL A 316 35.78 20.63 -16.51
CA VAL A 316 36.25 19.31 -17.00
C VAL A 316 36.00 19.17 -18.51
N THR A 317 36.78 19.88 -19.33
CA THR A 317 36.73 19.75 -20.80
C THR A 317 37.41 18.47 -21.29
N SER A 318 36.62 17.38 -21.41
CA SER A 318 36.61 16.36 -22.49
C SER A 318 37.92 15.78 -23.08
N SER A 319 39.09 16.02 -22.49
CA SER A 319 40.42 15.81 -23.11
C SER A 319 41.44 15.10 -22.21
N SER A 320 41.05 14.72 -20.99
CA SER A 320 41.98 14.27 -19.93
C SER A 320 41.92 12.78 -19.57
N GLY A 321 40.98 12.00 -20.10
CA GLY A 321 40.94 10.53 -19.94
C GLY A 321 40.82 10.01 -18.50
N ALA A 322 40.38 10.86 -17.56
CA ALA A 322 40.30 10.54 -16.14
C ALA A 322 39.00 9.82 -15.77
N ILE A 323 39.10 8.74 -15.01
CA ILE A 323 37.97 7.92 -14.57
C ILE A 323 37.72 8.18 -13.08
N PRO A 324 36.52 8.66 -12.68
CA PRO A 324 36.20 8.77 -11.25
C PRO A 324 36.10 7.40 -10.62
N VAL A 325 36.63 7.24 -9.41
CA VAL A 325 36.66 5.98 -8.66
C VAL A 325 36.09 6.14 -7.26
N TYR A 326 35.52 5.06 -6.74
CA TYR A 326 34.79 5.01 -5.48
C TYR A 326 35.11 3.72 -4.70
N LYS A 327 34.98 3.77 -3.37
CA LYS A 327 35.25 2.65 -2.47
C LYS A 327 34.04 1.72 -2.36
N ILE A 328 34.31 0.41 -2.25
CA ILE A 328 33.33 -0.59 -1.81
C ILE A 328 33.80 -1.17 -0.48
N THR A 329 32.97 -1.06 0.55
CA THR A 329 33.18 -1.71 1.86
C THR A 329 32.42 -3.03 1.90
N ALA A 330 33.14 -4.16 1.87
CA ALA A 330 32.54 -5.48 1.87
C ALA A 330 32.33 -6.03 3.29
N GLY A 331 31.12 -6.47 3.59
CA GLY A 331 30.79 -7.21 4.81
C GLY A 331 31.30 -8.67 4.77
N THR A 332 31.30 -9.31 5.94
CA THR A 332 31.82 -10.66 6.15
C THR A 332 31.25 -11.68 5.16
N GLY A 333 32.13 -12.46 4.52
CA GLY A 333 31.75 -13.52 3.58
C GLY A 333 31.41 -13.04 2.16
N VAL A 334 31.51 -11.74 1.87
CA VAL A 334 31.34 -11.18 0.52
C VAL A 334 32.70 -10.87 -0.11
N SER A 335 32.92 -11.40 -1.31
CA SER A 335 34.06 -11.08 -2.18
C SER A 335 33.60 -10.16 -3.30
N VAL A 336 34.42 -9.15 -3.61
CA VAL A 336 34.11 -8.10 -4.61
C VAL A 336 35.13 -8.14 -5.73
N SER A 337 34.64 -8.07 -6.97
CA SER A 337 35.47 -8.07 -8.18
C SER A 337 34.90 -7.11 -9.23
N GLY A 338 35.77 -6.57 -10.10
CA GLY A 338 35.40 -5.62 -11.14
C GLY A 338 36.58 -5.35 -12.08
N ALA A 339 36.30 -4.86 -13.29
CA ALA A 339 37.29 -4.78 -14.37
C ALA A 339 38.38 -3.70 -14.19
N THR A 340 38.18 -2.74 -13.30
CA THR A 340 39.08 -1.60 -13.11
C THR A 340 39.26 -1.33 -11.62
N THR A 341 40.36 -1.82 -11.04
CA THR A 341 40.68 -1.63 -9.61
C THR A 341 41.99 -0.89 -9.40
N PHE A 342 41.95 0.17 -8.59
CA PHE A 342 43.14 0.83 -8.03
C PHE A 342 43.22 0.49 -6.53
N THR A 343 44.42 0.22 -6.00
CA THR A 343 44.63 -0.10 -4.58
C THR A 343 45.58 0.93 -3.97
N ARG A 344 45.21 1.52 -2.83
CA ARG A 344 46.06 2.42 -2.04
C ARG A 344 45.84 2.18 -0.56
N TYR A 345 46.92 1.98 0.21
CA TYR A 345 46.86 1.64 1.64
C TYR A 345 45.84 0.53 1.93
N ASP A 346 45.91 -0.55 1.16
CA ASP A 346 44.98 -1.71 1.16
C ASP A 346 43.50 -1.41 0.87
N VAL A 347 43.13 -0.15 0.59
CA VAL A 347 41.80 0.24 0.12
C VAL A 347 41.71 0.07 -1.39
N LYS A 348 40.75 -0.75 -1.85
CA LYS A 348 40.39 -0.89 -3.27
C LYS A 348 39.33 0.13 -3.69
N TYR A 349 39.60 0.78 -4.81
CA TYR A 349 38.71 1.70 -5.51
C TYR A 349 38.29 1.13 -6.86
N TYR A 350 37.04 1.36 -7.23
CA TYR A 350 36.40 0.82 -8.43
C TYR A 350 35.90 1.97 -9.33
N ALA A 351 36.07 1.82 -10.64
CA ALA A 351 35.65 2.82 -11.62
C ALA A 351 34.13 3.03 -11.63
N TYR A 352 33.72 4.31 -11.67
CA TYR A 352 32.34 4.71 -11.93
C TYR A 352 31.81 4.06 -13.22
N ASN A 353 30.54 3.63 -13.19
CA ASN A 353 29.87 2.90 -14.27
C ASN A 353 30.53 1.57 -14.69
N SER A 354 31.55 1.07 -13.97
CA SER A 354 32.04 -0.30 -14.19
C SER A 354 31.11 -1.34 -13.59
N THR A 355 31.06 -2.53 -14.19
CA THR A 355 30.34 -3.68 -13.63
C THR A 355 31.11 -4.24 -12.45
N ILE A 356 30.42 -4.35 -11.31
CA ILE A 356 30.90 -5.01 -10.10
C ILE A 356 30.19 -6.35 -9.98
N THR A 357 30.95 -7.39 -9.60
CA THR A 357 30.45 -8.73 -9.32
C THR A 357 30.74 -9.08 -7.86
N LEU A 358 29.69 -9.42 -7.13
CA LEU A 358 29.71 -9.93 -5.78
C LEU A 358 29.64 -11.46 -5.80
N SER A 359 30.46 -12.10 -4.99
CA SER A 359 30.50 -13.56 -4.83
C SER A 359 30.65 -13.93 -3.35
N ALA A 360 30.21 -15.13 -2.97
CA ALA A 360 30.42 -15.63 -1.61
C ALA A 360 31.86 -16.12 -1.46
N THR A 361 32.51 -15.75 -0.37
CA THR A 361 33.84 -16.29 -0.02
C THR A 361 33.71 -17.79 0.27
N SER A 362 34.67 -18.60 -0.19
CA SER A 362 34.69 -20.07 0.00
C SER A 362 34.35 -20.48 1.45
N GLY A 363 33.51 -21.51 1.60
CA GLY A 363 32.98 -21.98 2.88
C GLY A 363 31.66 -21.30 3.34
N ASN A 364 31.25 -20.18 2.73
CA ASN A 364 30.01 -19.47 3.10
C ASN A 364 28.77 -20.01 2.35
N ASN A 365 28.36 -21.24 2.67
CA ASN A 365 27.11 -21.80 2.14
C ASN A 365 25.86 -21.03 2.64
N PRO A 366 24.77 -20.98 1.87
CA PRO A 366 23.49 -20.42 2.32
C PRO A 366 22.92 -21.24 3.49
N LYS A 367 22.10 -20.59 4.32
CA LYS A 367 21.27 -21.33 5.31
C LYS A 367 20.37 -22.31 4.56
N THR A 368 20.10 -23.49 5.14
CA THR A 368 19.17 -24.47 4.56
C THR A 368 17.82 -23.81 4.27
N GLY A 369 17.35 -23.90 3.03
CA GLY A 369 16.11 -23.25 2.59
C GLY A 369 16.27 -21.82 2.07
N TYR A 370 17.50 -21.31 1.92
CA TYR A 370 17.80 -19.99 1.34
C TYR A 370 18.71 -20.11 0.12
N THR A 371 18.64 -19.13 -0.78
CA THR A 371 19.67 -18.85 -1.78
C THR A 371 20.59 -17.73 -1.28
N ILE A 372 21.84 -17.74 -1.73
CA ILE A 372 22.77 -16.63 -1.48
C ILE A 372 22.20 -15.40 -2.19
N GLY A 373 22.14 -14.28 -1.47
CA GLY A 373 21.81 -12.98 -2.02
C GLY A 373 22.76 -11.91 -1.49
N TYR A 374 22.75 -10.75 -2.12
CA TYR A 374 23.59 -9.62 -1.76
C TYR A 374 22.74 -8.35 -1.72
N SER A 375 23.11 -7.45 -0.82
CA SER A 375 22.56 -6.11 -0.73
C SER A 375 23.70 -5.10 -0.88
N ALA A 376 23.44 -4.03 -1.59
CA ALA A 376 24.37 -2.91 -1.77
C ALA A 376 23.69 -1.63 -1.27
N ASP A 377 24.44 -0.85 -0.48
CA ASP A 377 23.97 0.39 0.17
C ASP A 377 22.64 0.20 0.92
N ASN A 378 22.60 -0.80 1.81
CA ASN A 378 21.43 -1.21 2.60
C ASN A 378 20.15 -1.53 1.80
N GLY A 379 20.27 -1.79 0.50
CA GLY A 379 19.16 -2.14 -0.38
C GLY A 379 18.84 -1.07 -1.43
N ASN A 380 19.42 0.13 -1.29
CA ASN A 380 19.24 1.24 -2.24
C ASN A 380 19.80 0.93 -3.65
N ILE A 381 20.66 -0.08 -3.77
CA ILE A 381 21.22 -0.53 -5.05
C ILE A 381 20.74 -1.95 -5.32
N THR A 382 19.91 -2.09 -6.36
CA THR A 382 19.46 -3.39 -6.85
C THR A 382 20.63 -4.21 -7.37
N VAL A 383 20.93 -5.31 -6.69
CA VAL A 383 21.88 -6.33 -7.17
C VAL A 383 21.10 -7.38 -7.98
N SER A 384 21.64 -7.79 -9.13
CA SER A 384 21.04 -8.84 -9.96
C SER A 384 21.06 -10.21 -9.27
N SER A 385 20.31 -11.17 -9.82
CA SER A 385 20.37 -12.59 -9.41
C SER A 385 21.74 -13.24 -9.60
N SER A 386 22.61 -12.68 -10.47
CA SER A 386 24.00 -13.11 -10.65
C SER A 386 25.00 -12.39 -9.74
N GLY A 387 24.53 -11.59 -8.77
CA GLY A 387 25.39 -10.84 -7.86
C GLY A 387 26.03 -9.59 -8.46
N THR A 388 25.54 -9.08 -9.59
CA THR A 388 26.16 -7.95 -10.31
C THR A 388 25.38 -6.64 -10.16
N PHE A 389 26.10 -5.52 -10.13
CA PHE A 389 25.54 -4.16 -10.21
C PHE A 389 26.53 -3.20 -10.88
N THR A 390 26.07 -1.99 -11.24
CA THR A 390 26.89 -0.95 -11.85
C THR A 390 27.40 0.02 -10.77
N MET A 391 28.70 0.30 -10.72
CA MET A 391 29.29 1.15 -9.68
C MET A 391 28.73 2.58 -9.73
N PRO A 392 28.05 3.07 -8.67
CA PRO A 392 27.40 4.38 -8.66
C PRO A 392 28.42 5.52 -8.47
N ALA A 393 27.94 6.75 -8.54
CA ALA A 393 28.72 7.96 -8.32
C ALA A 393 28.98 8.27 -6.82
N LYS A 394 29.18 7.24 -6.00
CA LYS A 394 29.46 7.34 -4.55
C LYS A 394 30.16 6.10 -4.01
N ASP A 395 30.81 6.24 -2.85
CA ASP A 395 31.24 5.11 -2.02
C ASP A 395 30.00 4.33 -1.51
N ILE A 396 30.16 3.01 -1.36
CA ILE A 396 29.08 2.11 -0.94
C ILE A 396 29.56 1.01 0.00
N SER A 397 28.62 0.43 0.74
CA SER A 397 28.81 -0.81 1.50
C SER A 397 28.04 -1.95 0.84
N VAL A 398 28.58 -3.17 0.85
CA VAL A 398 27.91 -4.38 0.34
C VAL A 398 27.89 -5.46 1.42
N ALA A 399 26.77 -6.16 1.55
CA ALA A 399 26.56 -7.18 2.57
C ALA A 399 25.85 -8.41 1.98
N ARG A 400 26.01 -9.55 2.66
CA ARG A 400 25.27 -10.78 2.35
C ARG A 400 23.83 -10.63 2.84
N ALA A 401 22.88 -10.95 1.96
CA ALA A 401 21.44 -10.86 2.18
C ALA A 401 20.75 -12.09 1.56
N ASP A 402 20.92 -13.24 2.19
CA ASP A 402 20.31 -14.52 1.78
C ASP A 402 18.78 -14.39 1.64
N LYS A 403 18.21 -14.92 0.56
CA LYS A 403 16.77 -14.88 0.29
C LYS A 403 16.15 -16.27 0.47
N PRO A 404 14.97 -16.41 1.09
CA PRO A 404 14.36 -17.72 1.28
C PRO A 404 13.89 -18.31 -0.06
N ILE A 405 14.03 -19.62 -0.23
CA ILE A 405 13.55 -20.36 -1.39
C ILE A 405 12.02 -20.43 -1.35
N ASN A 406 11.38 -20.17 -2.50
CA ASN A 406 9.94 -20.35 -2.68
C ASN A 406 9.66 -21.77 -3.20
N TYR A 407 8.85 -22.53 -2.45
CA TYR A 407 8.44 -23.90 -2.77
C TYR A 407 6.99 -23.92 -3.26
N THR A 408 6.67 -24.77 -4.23
CA THR A 408 5.32 -24.86 -4.80
C THR A 408 4.39 -25.75 -3.98
N ILE A 409 3.08 -25.47 -4.05
CA ILE A 409 2.00 -26.27 -3.47
C ILE A 409 1.07 -26.72 -4.60
N THR A 410 0.93 -28.03 -4.77
CA THR A 410 0.08 -28.66 -5.78
C THR A 410 -1.15 -29.27 -5.13
N TYR A 411 -2.35 -28.98 -5.65
CA TYR A 411 -3.62 -29.52 -5.15
C TYR A 411 -4.27 -30.43 -6.19
N TYR A 412 -4.53 -31.69 -5.81
CA TYR A 412 -5.38 -32.63 -6.53
C TYR A 412 -6.77 -32.61 -5.90
N LEU A 413 -7.68 -31.88 -6.53
CA LEU A 413 -9.00 -31.56 -5.97
C LEU A 413 -10.03 -32.71 -6.07
N ASN A 414 -9.73 -33.77 -6.83
CA ASN A 414 -10.57 -34.97 -6.96
C ASN A 414 -12.06 -34.64 -7.24
N GLY A 415 -12.29 -33.75 -8.22
CA GLY A 415 -13.63 -33.31 -8.64
C GLY A 415 -14.20 -32.11 -7.88
N GLY A 416 -13.49 -31.55 -6.89
CA GLY A 416 -13.88 -30.29 -6.22
C GLY A 416 -13.21 -29.04 -6.80
N SER A 417 -13.46 -27.89 -6.18
CA SER A 417 -12.87 -26.59 -6.48
C SER A 417 -12.28 -25.93 -5.22
N ASN A 418 -11.12 -25.29 -5.37
CA ASN A 418 -10.52 -24.46 -4.32
C ASN A 418 -11.08 -23.03 -4.38
N PRO A 419 -11.09 -22.29 -3.26
CA PRO A 419 -11.30 -20.84 -3.29
C PRO A 419 -10.13 -20.14 -4.01
N SER A 420 -10.39 -18.95 -4.57
CA SER A 420 -9.37 -18.13 -5.27
C SER A 420 -8.19 -17.71 -4.39
N SER A 421 -8.35 -17.75 -3.06
CA SER A 421 -7.31 -17.45 -2.06
C SER A 421 -6.39 -18.62 -1.71
N ALA A 422 -6.52 -19.78 -2.38
CA ALA A 422 -5.70 -20.96 -2.12
C ALA A 422 -4.19 -20.67 -2.37
N PRO A 423 -3.29 -20.87 -1.39
CA PRO A 423 -1.88 -20.58 -1.56
C PRO A 423 -1.22 -21.61 -2.48
N THR A 424 -0.59 -21.13 -3.56
CA THR A 424 0.13 -21.93 -4.56
C THR A 424 1.63 -22.07 -4.28
N SER A 425 2.17 -21.30 -3.34
CA SER A 425 3.57 -21.39 -2.92
C SER A 425 3.79 -20.93 -1.47
N TYR A 426 4.96 -21.26 -0.92
CA TYR A 426 5.37 -20.87 0.43
C TYR A 426 6.89 -20.82 0.58
N THR A 427 7.38 -20.06 1.56
CA THR A 427 8.80 -20.05 1.96
C THR A 427 8.99 -20.68 3.33
N ILE A 428 10.22 -21.09 3.64
CA ILE A 428 10.61 -21.64 4.96
C ILE A 428 10.28 -20.70 6.14
N GLU A 429 10.16 -19.40 5.89
CA GLU A 429 9.85 -18.39 6.91
C GLU A 429 8.36 -18.25 7.22
N SER A 430 7.49 -18.77 6.35
CA SER A 430 6.04 -18.60 6.40
C SER A 430 5.31 -19.89 6.76
N ALA A 431 4.29 -19.79 7.62
CA ALA A 431 3.27 -20.83 7.74
C ALA A 431 2.14 -20.56 6.73
N LYS A 432 1.47 -21.61 6.23
CA LYS A 432 0.31 -21.50 5.33
C LYS A 432 -0.80 -22.44 5.77
N THR A 433 -2.00 -21.93 6.01
CA THR A 433 -3.20 -22.77 6.19
C THR A 433 -3.66 -23.30 4.84
N LEU A 434 -4.05 -24.58 4.76
CA LEU A 434 -4.64 -25.15 3.56
C LEU A 434 -6.13 -24.76 3.49
N PRO A 435 -6.66 -24.42 2.29
CA PRO A 435 -8.03 -23.97 2.13
C PRO A 435 -9.04 -25.11 2.35
N THR A 436 -10.29 -24.78 2.62
CA THR A 436 -11.41 -25.73 2.53
C THR A 436 -12.01 -25.67 1.11
N PRO A 437 -11.81 -26.68 0.25
CA PRO A 437 -12.43 -26.73 -1.06
C PRO A 437 -13.93 -27.05 -0.96
N THR A 438 -14.66 -26.89 -2.07
CA THR A 438 -16.07 -27.31 -2.20
C THR A 438 -16.26 -28.31 -3.32
N ARG A 439 -17.29 -29.17 -3.22
CA ARG A 439 -17.72 -30.11 -4.26
C ARG A 439 -19.21 -30.39 -4.09
N ASN A 440 -20.03 -30.09 -5.09
CA ASN A 440 -21.48 -30.29 -5.01
C ASN A 440 -21.79 -31.78 -4.78
N GLY A 441 -22.65 -32.09 -3.80
CA GLY A 441 -23.01 -33.46 -3.43
C GLY A 441 -22.12 -34.11 -2.36
N TYR A 442 -21.03 -33.47 -1.92
CA TYR A 442 -20.02 -34.06 -1.03
C TYR A 442 -19.63 -33.13 0.11
N SER A 443 -19.20 -33.73 1.22
CA SER A 443 -18.53 -33.06 2.34
C SER A 443 -17.02 -33.26 2.25
N PHE A 444 -16.24 -32.24 2.59
CA PHE A 444 -14.77 -32.28 2.55
C PHE A 444 -14.23 -32.99 3.81
N SER A 445 -13.56 -34.13 3.62
CA SER A 445 -13.04 -34.93 4.73
C SER A 445 -11.63 -34.51 5.18
N GLY A 446 -10.85 -33.82 4.32
CA GLY A 446 -9.51 -33.30 4.62
C GLY A 446 -8.50 -33.42 3.48
N TRP A 447 -7.33 -32.79 3.67
CA TRP A 447 -6.18 -32.92 2.77
C TRP A 447 -5.25 -34.05 3.20
N TYR A 448 -4.72 -34.80 2.24
CA TYR A 448 -3.76 -35.88 2.43
C TYR A 448 -2.57 -35.72 1.49
N THR A 449 -1.39 -36.22 1.84
CA THR A 449 -0.20 -36.15 0.96
C THR A 449 -0.11 -37.31 -0.05
N THR A 450 -1.06 -38.24 0.01
CA THR A 450 -1.12 -39.47 -0.80
C THR A 450 -2.49 -39.59 -1.49
N SER A 451 -2.52 -40.13 -2.70
CA SER A 451 -3.74 -40.30 -3.49
C SER A 451 -4.70 -41.37 -2.95
N ASN A 452 -4.19 -42.31 -2.14
CA ASN A 452 -4.99 -43.30 -1.42
C ASN A 452 -5.49 -42.81 -0.04
N PHE A 453 -5.19 -41.55 0.32
CA PHE A 453 -5.60 -40.92 1.58
C PHE A 453 -5.10 -41.63 2.85
N ASN A 454 -3.93 -42.28 2.79
CA ASN A 454 -3.28 -42.88 3.95
C ASN A 454 -2.61 -41.82 4.83
N GLY A 455 -2.70 -42.01 6.15
CA GLY A 455 -2.05 -41.17 7.16
C GLY A 455 -2.95 -40.07 7.75
N SER A 456 -2.33 -39.09 8.42
CA SER A 456 -3.04 -37.99 9.08
C SER A 456 -3.48 -36.91 8.09
N LYS A 457 -4.64 -36.28 8.36
CA LYS A 457 -5.11 -35.11 7.62
C LYS A 457 -4.18 -33.91 7.86
N PHE A 458 -3.95 -33.12 6.81
CA PHE A 458 -3.23 -31.85 6.87
C PHE A 458 -4.21 -30.67 6.89
N THR A 459 -3.90 -29.67 7.72
CA THR A 459 -4.62 -28.39 7.80
C THR A 459 -3.71 -27.19 7.50
N SER A 460 -2.39 -27.35 7.58
CA SER A 460 -1.42 -26.31 7.30
C SER A 460 -0.04 -26.87 6.92
N ILE A 461 0.80 -26.00 6.37
CA ILE A 461 2.25 -26.14 6.24
C ILE A 461 2.87 -25.27 7.34
N ALA A 462 3.67 -25.87 8.23
CA ALA A 462 4.31 -25.17 9.33
C ALA A 462 5.52 -24.34 8.87
N LYS A 463 5.79 -23.23 9.57
CA LYS A 463 7.05 -22.48 9.44
C LYS A 463 8.23 -23.42 9.71
N GLY A 464 9.30 -23.30 8.93
CA GLY A 464 10.43 -24.22 8.90
C GLY A 464 10.31 -25.36 7.88
N SER A 465 9.15 -25.54 7.24
CA SER A 465 8.99 -26.57 6.19
C SER A 465 9.79 -26.24 4.93
N SER A 466 10.27 -27.28 4.24
CA SER A 466 10.99 -27.16 2.97
C SER A 466 10.52 -28.19 1.92
N GLY A 467 10.84 -27.91 0.65
CA GLY A 467 10.49 -28.74 -0.50
C GLY A 467 9.05 -28.55 -0.99
N ASN A 468 8.81 -28.78 -2.29
CA ASN A 468 7.47 -28.67 -2.87
C ASN A 468 6.49 -29.66 -2.19
N LYS A 469 5.23 -29.26 -2.04
CA LYS A 469 4.19 -30.06 -1.38
C LYS A 469 3.07 -30.41 -2.36
N THR A 470 2.49 -31.59 -2.17
CA THR A 470 1.34 -32.07 -2.94
C THR A 470 0.26 -32.54 -1.96
N PHE A 471 -0.98 -32.10 -2.18
CA PHE A 471 -2.14 -32.47 -1.36
C PHE A 471 -3.30 -32.97 -2.22
N TYR A 472 -3.98 -34.01 -1.75
CA TYR A 472 -5.14 -34.65 -2.36
C TYR A 472 -6.37 -34.41 -1.48
N ALA A 473 -7.46 -33.93 -2.09
CA ALA A 473 -8.72 -33.68 -1.39
C ALA A 473 -9.50 -34.99 -1.21
N LYS A 474 -9.84 -35.33 0.03
CA LYS A 474 -10.78 -36.43 0.33
C LYS A 474 -12.20 -35.90 0.45
N TRP A 475 -13.15 -36.66 -0.10
CA TRP A 475 -14.57 -36.33 -0.14
C TRP A 475 -15.39 -37.49 0.41
N THR A 476 -16.48 -37.17 1.12
CA THR A 476 -17.51 -38.13 1.56
C THR A 476 -18.83 -37.71 0.94
N ALA A 477 -19.52 -38.61 0.22
CA ALA A 477 -20.82 -38.30 -0.38
C ALA A 477 -21.85 -37.93 0.71
N THR A 478 -22.59 -36.86 0.49
CA THR A 478 -23.61 -36.37 1.44
C THR A 478 -24.91 -37.11 1.20
N SER A 479 -25.55 -37.58 2.28
CA SER A 479 -26.90 -38.16 2.23
C SER A 479 -27.95 -37.05 2.32
N TYR A 480 -28.93 -37.11 1.41
CA TYR A 480 -30.05 -36.18 1.28
C TYR A 480 -31.36 -36.92 1.49
N THR A 481 -32.34 -36.28 2.12
CA THR A 481 -33.64 -36.91 2.41
C THR A 481 -34.61 -36.80 1.23
N ILE A 482 -35.51 -37.78 1.13
CA ILE A 482 -36.65 -37.79 0.22
C ILE A 482 -37.92 -37.80 1.07
N THR A 483 -38.74 -36.76 0.94
CA THR A 483 -40.00 -36.58 1.69
C THR A 483 -41.19 -36.73 0.74
N TYR A 484 -42.10 -37.64 1.06
CA TYR A 484 -43.35 -37.85 0.30
C TYR A 484 -44.55 -37.29 1.05
N TYR A 485 -45.20 -36.28 0.47
CA TYR A 485 -46.47 -35.73 0.93
C TYR A 485 -47.60 -36.43 0.18
N LEU A 486 -48.12 -37.48 0.79
CA LEU A 486 -49.04 -38.44 0.17
C LEU A 486 -50.49 -37.93 -0.01
N ASN A 487 -50.84 -36.80 0.60
CA ASN A 487 -52.14 -36.14 0.44
C ASN A 487 -53.36 -37.09 0.59
N GLY A 488 -53.29 -37.98 1.59
CA GLY A 488 -54.33 -38.96 1.91
C GLY A 488 -54.17 -40.35 1.26
N GLY A 489 -53.15 -40.58 0.45
CA GLY A 489 -52.77 -41.90 -0.05
C GLY A 489 -51.71 -42.62 0.79
N THR A 490 -51.29 -43.79 0.33
CA THR A 490 -50.23 -44.62 0.92
C THR A 490 -49.15 -44.96 -0.12
N ASN A 491 -47.88 -44.94 0.30
CA ASN A 491 -46.76 -45.41 -0.54
C ASN A 491 -46.59 -46.94 -0.43
N PRO A 492 -46.05 -47.62 -1.46
CA PRO A 492 -45.65 -49.02 -1.34
C PRO A 492 -44.50 -49.21 -0.35
N SER A 493 -44.39 -50.42 0.21
CA SER A 493 -43.26 -50.79 1.07
C SER A 493 -41.93 -50.68 0.30
N GLY A 494 -40.91 -50.12 0.95
CA GLY A 494 -39.59 -49.91 0.34
C GLY A 494 -39.43 -48.61 -0.46
N ALA A 495 -40.39 -47.67 -0.40
CA ALA A 495 -40.20 -46.33 -0.94
C ALA A 495 -38.90 -45.67 -0.40
N PRO A 496 -37.98 -45.19 -1.26
CA PRO A 496 -36.67 -44.71 -0.83
C PRO A 496 -36.77 -43.37 -0.11
N THR A 497 -36.24 -43.31 1.11
CA THR A 497 -36.31 -42.12 2.00
C THR A 497 -35.05 -41.25 1.99
N SER A 498 -33.99 -41.71 1.33
CA SER A 498 -32.74 -40.95 1.19
C SER A 498 -31.96 -41.37 -0.06
N TYR A 499 -31.00 -40.53 -0.47
CA TYR A 499 -30.10 -40.79 -1.58
C TYR A 499 -28.81 -39.96 -1.45
N THR A 500 -27.79 -40.27 -2.24
CA THR A 500 -26.53 -39.50 -2.34
C THR A 500 -26.30 -39.04 -3.77
N ALA A 501 -25.33 -38.13 -3.98
CA ALA A 501 -24.89 -37.77 -5.33
C ALA A 501 -24.26 -38.94 -6.13
N GLU A 502 -23.94 -40.06 -5.47
CA GLU A 502 -23.41 -41.29 -6.07
C GLU A 502 -24.50 -42.34 -6.33
N SER A 503 -25.76 -42.06 -5.95
CA SER A 503 -26.89 -42.96 -6.24
C SER A 503 -27.19 -43.00 -7.74
N GLU A 504 -27.60 -44.17 -8.24
CA GLU A 504 -28.21 -44.31 -9.56
C GLU A 504 -29.55 -43.55 -9.64
N ALA A 505 -30.14 -43.47 -10.82
CA ALA A 505 -31.41 -42.76 -11.00
C ALA A 505 -32.55 -43.49 -10.26
N ILE A 506 -33.20 -42.81 -9.32
CA ILE A 506 -34.27 -43.37 -8.49
C ILE A 506 -35.62 -43.07 -9.14
N THR A 507 -36.34 -44.09 -9.58
CA THR A 507 -37.76 -43.95 -9.99
C THR A 507 -38.64 -43.76 -8.76
N LEU A 508 -39.50 -42.74 -8.79
CA LEU A 508 -40.43 -42.47 -7.69
C LEU A 508 -41.55 -43.54 -7.67
N PRO A 509 -41.91 -44.08 -6.50
CA PRO A 509 -42.93 -45.10 -6.38
C PRO A 509 -44.32 -44.56 -6.77
N THR A 510 -45.21 -45.42 -7.26
CA THR A 510 -46.62 -45.07 -7.47
C THR A 510 -47.40 -45.35 -6.17
N PRO A 511 -47.94 -44.33 -5.48
CA PRO A 511 -48.79 -44.53 -4.30
C PRO A 511 -50.20 -44.97 -4.70
N THR A 512 -50.99 -45.42 -3.72
CA THR A 512 -52.42 -45.74 -3.89
C THR A 512 -53.30 -44.92 -2.95
N GLN A 513 -54.54 -44.63 -3.36
CA GLN A 513 -55.56 -44.00 -2.50
C GLN A 513 -56.94 -44.56 -2.86
N THR A 514 -57.70 -45.02 -1.87
CA THR A 514 -59.01 -45.65 -2.06
C THR A 514 -60.02 -44.65 -2.65
N GLY A 515 -60.54 -44.94 -3.84
CA GLY A 515 -61.52 -44.09 -4.53
C GLY A 515 -60.93 -42.93 -5.34
N TYR A 516 -59.60 -42.86 -5.48
CA TYR A 516 -58.91 -41.85 -6.27
C TYR A 516 -57.91 -42.49 -7.23
N SER A 517 -57.62 -41.81 -8.34
CA SER A 517 -56.60 -42.16 -9.32
C SER A 517 -55.37 -41.27 -9.14
N PHE A 518 -54.17 -41.87 -9.17
CA PHE A 518 -52.91 -41.13 -9.03
C PHE A 518 -52.57 -40.37 -10.31
N ALA A 519 -52.47 -39.04 -10.23
CA ALA A 519 -52.18 -38.16 -11.36
C ALA A 519 -50.67 -37.85 -11.53
N GLY A 520 -49.86 -38.05 -10.48
CA GLY A 520 -48.40 -37.87 -10.52
C GLY A 520 -47.81 -37.19 -9.29
N TRP A 521 -46.48 -37.21 -9.19
CA TRP A 521 -45.72 -36.45 -8.19
C TRP A 521 -45.38 -35.05 -8.72
N TYR A 522 -45.43 -34.05 -7.84
CA TYR A 522 -45.04 -32.67 -8.11
C TYR A 522 -44.08 -32.16 -7.03
N THR A 523 -43.26 -31.15 -7.31
CA THR A 523 -42.32 -30.57 -6.32
C THR A 523 -42.94 -29.44 -5.49
N THR A 524 -44.19 -29.06 -5.77
CA THR A 524 -44.95 -28.02 -5.09
C THR A 524 -46.29 -28.57 -4.59
N SER A 525 -46.78 -28.03 -3.46
CA SER A 525 -48.09 -28.37 -2.89
C SER A 525 -49.27 -27.95 -3.79
N THR A 526 -49.09 -26.88 -4.57
CA THR A 526 -50.06 -26.38 -5.55
C THR A 526 -50.12 -27.21 -6.85
N PHE A 527 -49.30 -28.26 -6.97
CA PHE A 527 -49.18 -29.12 -8.14
C PHE A 527 -48.87 -28.37 -9.46
N SER A 528 -48.12 -27.28 -9.34
CA SER A 528 -47.64 -26.47 -10.46
C SER A 528 -46.43 -27.11 -11.16
N GLY A 529 -46.25 -26.82 -12.45
CA GLY A 529 -45.17 -27.36 -13.27
C GLY A 529 -45.42 -28.76 -13.81
N THR A 530 -44.34 -29.46 -14.18
CA THR A 530 -44.38 -30.80 -14.79
C THR A 530 -44.33 -31.90 -13.74
N LYS A 531 -45.07 -33.00 -13.97
CA LYS A 531 -44.97 -34.21 -13.13
C LYS A 531 -43.53 -34.74 -13.09
N VAL A 532 -43.09 -35.21 -11.93
CA VAL A 532 -41.78 -35.84 -11.73
C VAL A 532 -41.95 -37.35 -11.61
N THR A 533 -41.07 -38.09 -12.27
CA THR A 533 -41.05 -39.57 -12.24
C THR A 533 -39.75 -40.15 -11.67
N THR A 534 -38.65 -39.38 -11.68
CA THR A 534 -37.32 -39.86 -11.31
C THR A 534 -36.49 -38.77 -10.61
N ILE A 535 -35.64 -39.16 -9.66
CA ILE A 535 -34.47 -38.38 -9.23
C ILE A 535 -33.29 -38.85 -10.08
N SER A 536 -32.73 -37.98 -10.92
CA SER A 536 -31.59 -38.33 -11.77
C SER A 536 -30.32 -38.59 -10.95
N SER A 537 -29.45 -39.50 -11.41
CA SER A 537 -28.11 -39.69 -10.82
C SER A 537 -27.30 -38.38 -10.83
N GLY A 538 -26.44 -38.18 -9.84
CA GLY A 538 -25.70 -36.92 -9.63
C GLY A 538 -26.52 -35.78 -8.99
N SER A 539 -27.80 -36.00 -8.67
CA SER A 539 -28.63 -35.01 -7.97
C SER A 539 -28.09 -34.69 -6.56
N SER A 540 -28.40 -33.49 -6.05
CA SER A 540 -28.09 -33.10 -4.67
C SER A 540 -29.23 -32.30 -4.02
N GLY A 541 -29.20 -32.22 -2.69
CA GLY A 541 -30.17 -31.51 -1.84
C GLY A 541 -31.43 -32.33 -1.54
N ASN A 542 -32.05 -32.10 -0.38
CA ASN A 542 -33.28 -32.80 0.02
C ASN A 542 -34.39 -32.57 -1.01
N LYS A 543 -35.23 -33.59 -1.24
CA LYS A 543 -36.33 -33.57 -2.22
C LYS A 543 -37.67 -33.77 -1.54
N ASN A 544 -38.65 -32.96 -1.92
CA ASN A 544 -40.03 -33.03 -1.47
C ASN A 544 -40.92 -33.33 -2.68
N PHE A 545 -41.81 -34.33 -2.55
CA PHE A 545 -42.73 -34.73 -3.60
C PHE A 545 -44.16 -34.80 -3.07
N PHE A 546 -45.10 -34.15 -3.76
CA PHE A 546 -46.51 -34.05 -3.42
C PHE A 546 -47.34 -34.91 -4.37
N ALA A 547 -48.15 -35.82 -3.83
CA ALA A 547 -49.00 -36.70 -4.63
C ALA A 547 -50.25 -35.95 -5.09
N LYS A 548 -50.49 -35.88 -6.40
CA LYS A 548 -51.73 -35.37 -6.98
C LYS A 548 -52.71 -36.51 -7.20
N TRP A 549 -53.95 -36.31 -6.77
CA TRP A 549 -55.04 -37.28 -6.87
C TRP A 549 -56.18 -36.72 -7.70
N THR A 550 -56.90 -37.60 -8.39
CA THR A 550 -58.14 -37.27 -9.11
C THR A 550 -59.25 -38.18 -8.57
N PRO A 551 -60.38 -37.64 -8.06
CA PRO A 551 -61.48 -38.47 -7.57
C PRO A 551 -62.01 -39.40 -8.66
N ASN A 552 -62.31 -40.65 -8.32
CA ASN A 552 -62.90 -41.58 -9.28
C ASN A 552 -64.37 -41.21 -9.55
N THR A 553 -64.77 -41.17 -10.81
CA THR A 553 -66.18 -41.04 -11.20
C THR A 553 -66.81 -42.42 -11.36
N TYR A 554 -68.11 -42.52 -11.05
CA TYR A 554 -68.90 -43.74 -11.19
C TYR A 554 -70.36 -43.39 -11.52
N LYS A 555 -71.14 -44.36 -11.99
CA LYS A 555 -72.58 -44.16 -12.26
C LYS A 555 -73.45 -45.05 -11.38
N VAL A 556 -74.59 -44.52 -10.97
CA VAL A 556 -75.72 -45.28 -10.43
C VAL A 556 -76.66 -45.58 -11.60
N GLN A 557 -77.18 -46.81 -11.66
CA GLN A 557 -78.17 -47.22 -12.65
C GLN A 557 -79.44 -47.67 -11.91
N PHE A 558 -80.54 -46.97 -12.16
CA PHE A 558 -81.84 -47.23 -11.56
C PHE A 558 -82.64 -48.20 -12.43
N ASN A 559 -83.17 -49.25 -11.82
CA ASN A 559 -83.94 -50.30 -12.46
C ASN A 559 -85.34 -50.37 -11.85
N ALA A 560 -86.38 -50.31 -12.68
CA ALA A 560 -87.79 -50.29 -12.25
C ALA A 560 -88.25 -51.60 -11.57
N ASN A 561 -87.48 -52.68 -11.68
CA ASN A 561 -87.65 -53.93 -10.94
C ASN A 561 -89.09 -54.44 -10.95
N ASN A 562 -89.55 -54.84 -12.13
CA ASN A 562 -90.93 -55.22 -12.46
C ASN A 562 -91.94 -54.06 -12.54
N GLY A 563 -91.54 -52.81 -12.34
CA GLY A 563 -92.27 -51.62 -12.82
C GLY A 563 -92.22 -51.49 -14.36
N THR A 564 -92.97 -50.52 -14.91
CA THR A 564 -93.26 -50.45 -16.38
C THR A 564 -92.37 -49.51 -17.20
N ASP A 565 -91.34 -48.91 -16.60
CA ASP A 565 -90.54 -47.84 -17.21
C ASP A 565 -89.06 -48.24 -17.40
N GLU A 566 -88.37 -47.59 -18.35
CA GLU A 566 -86.99 -47.90 -18.74
C GLU A 566 -85.93 -47.45 -17.72
N SER A 567 -84.83 -48.19 -17.64
CA SER A 567 -83.75 -47.91 -16.67
C SER A 567 -83.00 -46.60 -16.96
N THR A 568 -82.77 -45.78 -15.92
CA THR A 568 -82.05 -44.50 -16.03
C THR A 568 -80.67 -44.57 -15.37
N THR A 569 -79.79 -43.59 -15.64
CA THR A 569 -78.45 -43.52 -15.03
C THR A 569 -78.09 -42.13 -14.56
N GLN A 570 -77.46 -42.05 -13.38
CA GLN A 570 -77.02 -40.82 -12.74
C GLN A 570 -75.50 -40.88 -12.49
N GLN A 571 -74.77 -39.81 -12.83
CA GLN A 571 -73.32 -39.72 -12.61
C GLN A 571 -72.99 -39.21 -11.20
N PHE A 572 -71.93 -39.78 -10.62
CA PHE A 572 -71.41 -39.48 -9.28
C PHE A 572 -69.88 -39.34 -9.29
N THR A 573 -69.37 -38.63 -8.29
CA THR A 573 -67.94 -38.43 -8.05
C THR A 573 -67.62 -38.90 -6.64
N TYR A 574 -66.59 -39.73 -6.49
CA TYR A 574 -66.12 -40.19 -5.18
C TYR A 574 -65.70 -38.99 -4.31
N GLY A 575 -66.08 -39.02 -3.03
CA GLY A 575 -65.90 -37.91 -2.10
C GLY A 575 -66.94 -36.79 -2.20
N THR A 576 -67.90 -36.84 -3.14
CA THR A 576 -69.00 -35.84 -3.23
C THR A 576 -70.33 -36.49 -2.92
N ALA A 577 -71.00 -36.05 -1.85
CA ALA A 577 -72.35 -36.49 -1.53
C ALA A 577 -73.33 -35.89 -2.54
N LYS A 578 -74.30 -36.70 -2.99
CA LYS A 578 -75.30 -36.29 -3.98
C LYS A 578 -76.58 -37.11 -3.78
N ASN A 579 -77.73 -36.45 -3.94
CA ASN A 579 -79.02 -37.10 -3.84
C ASN A 579 -79.24 -38.05 -5.02
N LEU A 580 -79.76 -39.25 -4.75
CA LEU A 580 -80.34 -40.10 -5.78
C LEU A 580 -81.43 -39.33 -6.55
N ASP A 581 -81.55 -39.53 -7.85
CA ASP A 581 -82.71 -39.00 -8.58
C ASP A 581 -84.00 -39.64 -8.04
N LEU A 582 -85.07 -38.85 -7.91
CA LEU A 582 -86.36 -39.33 -7.39
C LEU A 582 -86.96 -40.41 -8.31
N ASN A 583 -87.65 -41.39 -7.72
CA ASN A 583 -88.32 -42.45 -8.45
C ASN A 583 -89.47 -41.89 -9.31
N THR A 584 -89.28 -41.98 -10.62
CA THR A 584 -90.31 -41.67 -11.63
C THR A 584 -90.98 -42.91 -12.21
N PHE A 585 -90.56 -44.12 -11.79
CA PHE A 585 -91.12 -45.38 -12.29
C PHE A 585 -92.48 -45.70 -11.68
N ASN A 586 -93.36 -46.30 -12.48
CA ASN A 586 -94.70 -46.73 -12.07
C ASN A 586 -94.68 -48.12 -11.39
N PRO A 587 -95.47 -48.34 -10.32
CA PRO A 587 -95.53 -49.61 -9.60
C PRO A 587 -96.21 -50.72 -10.42
N PRO A 588 -95.80 -52.00 -10.25
CA PRO A 588 -96.52 -53.14 -10.81
C PRO A 588 -97.94 -53.28 -10.25
N GLN A 589 -98.83 -53.81 -11.10
CA GLN A 589 -100.26 -53.96 -10.82
C GLN A 589 -100.53 -54.68 -9.49
N GLY A 590 -101.26 -54.03 -8.57
CA GLY A 590 -101.60 -54.56 -7.24
C GLY A 590 -100.65 -54.17 -6.11
N LYS A 591 -99.60 -53.39 -6.38
CA LYS A 591 -98.77 -52.70 -5.37
C LYS A 591 -99.17 -51.22 -5.28
N GLY A 592 -99.02 -50.62 -4.10
CA GLY A 592 -99.48 -49.26 -3.82
C GLY A 592 -98.45 -48.16 -4.09
N GLY A 593 -97.25 -48.28 -3.54
CA GLY A 593 -96.24 -47.21 -3.58
C GLY A 593 -94.80 -47.70 -3.57
N PHE A 594 -93.90 -46.83 -4.02
CA PHE A 594 -92.45 -47.02 -3.94
C PHE A 594 -92.02 -47.10 -2.47
N SER A 595 -91.08 -48.02 -2.18
CA SER A 595 -90.59 -48.29 -0.83
C SER A 595 -89.16 -47.80 -0.62
N ALA A 596 -88.27 -48.15 -1.54
CA ALA A 596 -86.84 -47.87 -1.47
C ALA A 596 -86.13 -48.31 -2.75
N TRP A 597 -84.96 -47.74 -2.99
CA TRP A 597 -83.94 -48.27 -3.89
C TRP A 597 -83.12 -49.33 -3.15
N THR A 598 -82.90 -50.50 -3.74
CA THR A 598 -82.09 -51.57 -3.13
C THR A 598 -80.99 -52.05 -4.06
N THR A 599 -79.82 -52.42 -3.53
CA THR A 599 -78.71 -52.92 -4.39
C THR A 599 -78.99 -54.28 -5.06
N ASN A 600 -80.02 -55.00 -4.62
CA ASN A 600 -80.42 -56.31 -5.15
C ASN A 600 -81.92 -56.34 -5.50
N ALA A 601 -82.28 -56.92 -6.65
CA ALA A 601 -83.64 -56.94 -7.20
C ALA A 601 -84.70 -57.57 -6.27
N ASN A 602 -84.31 -58.59 -5.50
CA ASN A 602 -85.19 -59.27 -4.53
C ASN A 602 -85.39 -58.48 -3.20
N GLY A 603 -84.83 -57.27 -3.09
CA GLY A 603 -84.91 -56.43 -1.88
C GLY A 603 -83.89 -56.78 -0.80
N THR A 604 -83.13 -57.88 -0.93
CA THR A 604 -82.13 -58.29 0.08
C THR A 604 -80.77 -57.62 -0.20
N GLY A 605 -80.70 -56.30 -0.03
CA GLY A 605 -79.48 -55.51 -0.27
C GLY A 605 -79.45 -54.25 0.60
N THR A 606 -78.46 -53.38 0.37
CA THR A 606 -78.46 -52.06 1.03
C THR A 606 -79.63 -51.25 0.46
N SER A 607 -80.45 -50.72 1.36
CA SER A 607 -81.65 -49.95 1.04
C SER A 607 -81.37 -48.46 1.15
N TYR A 608 -81.87 -47.68 0.19
CA TYR A 608 -81.81 -46.23 0.17
C TYR A 608 -83.22 -45.67 -0.01
N ALA A 609 -83.56 -44.63 0.75
CA ALA A 609 -84.82 -43.90 0.58
C ALA A 609 -84.84 -43.16 -0.77
N ASP A 610 -86.03 -42.76 -1.23
CA ASP A 610 -86.10 -41.97 -2.45
C ASP A 610 -85.49 -40.58 -2.23
N GLY A 611 -84.73 -40.09 -3.22
CA GLY A 611 -84.00 -38.82 -3.08
C GLY A 611 -82.86 -38.81 -2.06
N GLN A 612 -82.50 -39.95 -1.45
CA GLN A 612 -81.50 -40.00 -0.38
C GLN A 612 -80.13 -39.46 -0.84
N SER A 613 -79.52 -38.62 -0.01
CA SER A 613 -78.11 -38.23 -0.17
C SER A 613 -77.18 -39.43 0.04
N VAL A 614 -76.44 -39.80 -1.00
CA VAL A 614 -75.51 -40.93 -0.99
C VAL A 614 -74.12 -40.50 -1.44
N GLN A 615 -73.11 -41.23 -1.01
CA GLN A 615 -71.71 -40.96 -1.29
C GLN A 615 -70.95 -42.30 -1.39
N ASN A 616 -69.89 -42.35 -2.19
CA ASN A 616 -68.90 -43.44 -2.22
C ASN A 616 -69.48 -44.86 -2.45
N LEU A 617 -70.57 -44.97 -3.22
CA LEU A 617 -71.25 -46.26 -3.48
C LEU A 617 -70.36 -47.29 -4.20
N THR A 618 -69.30 -46.84 -4.87
CA THR A 618 -68.18 -47.69 -5.29
C THR A 618 -66.89 -46.88 -5.29
N THR A 619 -65.76 -47.55 -5.07
CA THR A 619 -64.40 -46.98 -5.15
C THR A 619 -63.81 -47.09 -6.56
N THR A 620 -64.45 -47.85 -7.46
CA THR A 620 -63.94 -48.20 -8.79
C THR A 620 -64.20 -47.09 -9.81
N LEU A 621 -63.15 -46.62 -10.48
CA LEU A 621 -63.26 -45.68 -11.61
C LEU A 621 -64.10 -46.30 -12.74
N GLY A 622 -65.14 -45.57 -13.18
CA GLY A 622 -66.10 -46.05 -14.18
C GLY A 622 -67.06 -47.12 -13.66
N GLY A 623 -67.06 -47.41 -12.36
CA GLY A 623 -67.93 -48.41 -11.75
C GLY A 623 -69.43 -48.11 -11.98
N THR A 624 -70.23 -49.17 -12.04
CA THR A 624 -71.70 -49.08 -12.13
C THR A 624 -72.31 -49.70 -10.88
N VAL A 625 -73.10 -48.91 -10.14
CA VAL A 625 -73.86 -49.39 -8.98
C VAL A 625 -75.31 -49.52 -9.40
N GLN A 626 -75.83 -50.75 -9.38
CA GLN A 626 -77.21 -51.04 -9.76
C GLN A 626 -78.12 -50.87 -8.54
N LEU A 627 -79.19 -50.09 -8.69
CA LEU A 627 -80.26 -49.94 -7.71
C LEU A 627 -81.59 -50.39 -8.33
N TYR A 628 -82.41 -51.08 -7.54
CA TYR A 628 -83.68 -51.68 -7.93
C TYR A 628 -84.82 -51.13 -7.06
N ALA A 629 -85.89 -50.66 -7.70
CA ALA A 629 -87.08 -50.18 -7.00
C ALA A 629 -87.78 -51.30 -6.21
N GLN A 630 -88.30 -50.99 -5.03
CA GLN A 630 -89.11 -51.93 -4.22
C GLN A 630 -90.50 -51.35 -3.95
N TRP A 631 -91.52 -52.21 -3.79
CA TRP A 631 -92.93 -51.80 -3.83
C TRP A 631 -93.77 -52.38 -2.67
N LYS A 632 -94.53 -51.51 -1.97
CA LYS A 632 -95.32 -51.79 -0.73
C LYS A 632 -96.85 -51.86 -0.95
N LYS A 633 -97.59 -52.21 0.11
CA LYS A 633 -99.07 -52.16 0.27
C LYS A 633 -99.37 -51.46 1.61
N HIS A 634 -100.41 -50.63 1.73
CA HIS A 634 -100.38 -49.43 2.61
C HIS A 634 -101.66 -49.14 3.44
N ILE A 635 -101.49 -48.74 4.71
CA ILE A 635 -102.40 -47.91 5.54
C ILE A 635 -101.51 -47.06 6.50
N ALA A 636 -101.73 -45.74 6.59
CA ALA A 636 -100.88 -44.81 7.35
C ALA A 636 -101.38 -44.51 8.78
N TYR A 637 -100.48 -44.16 9.71
CA TYR A 637 -100.79 -43.95 11.14
C TYR A 637 -100.02 -42.77 11.76
N THR A 638 -100.68 -41.63 12.01
CA THR A 638 -100.08 -40.46 12.68
C THR A 638 -101.13 -39.68 13.49
N ASN A 639 -100.97 -39.56 14.82
CA ASN A 639 -101.46 -38.42 15.65
C ASN A 639 -101.16 -38.49 17.18
N ASP A 640 -100.69 -39.61 17.76
CA ASP A 640 -100.69 -39.82 19.23
C ASP A 640 -99.31 -39.76 19.96
N PHE A 641 -98.31 -39.02 19.48
CA PHE A 641 -96.95 -39.04 20.06
C PHE A 641 -96.38 -37.65 20.37
N TYR A 642 -95.64 -37.53 21.48
CA TYR A 642 -94.96 -36.31 21.90
C TYR A 642 -93.43 -36.47 21.85
N PHE A 643 -92.76 -35.42 21.35
CA PHE A 643 -91.31 -35.37 21.13
C PHE A 643 -90.74 -34.12 21.79
N TYR A 644 -89.65 -34.25 22.52
CA TYR A 644 -88.88 -33.09 22.98
C TYR A 644 -88.19 -32.39 21.80
N ASP A 645 -87.96 -31.09 21.95
CA ASP A 645 -87.14 -30.33 21.02
C ASP A 645 -85.65 -30.66 21.23
N ILE A 646 -84.86 -30.55 20.16
CA ILE A 646 -83.45 -30.92 20.12
C ILE A 646 -82.62 -29.64 20.20
N ASP A 647 -81.66 -29.60 21.12
CA ASP A 647 -80.78 -28.43 21.30
C ASP A 647 -79.88 -28.20 20.08
N ASP A 648 -79.53 -26.93 19.86
CA ASP A 648 -78.60 -26.52 18.82
C ASP A 648 -77.14 -26.88 19.19
N GLU A 649 -76.43 -27.50 18.24
CA GLU A 649 -75.07 -28.03 18.42
C GLU A 649 -73.99 -27.18 17.73
N TYR A 650 -72.70 -27.49 17.90
CA TYR A 650 -71.60 -26.79 17.22
C TYR A 650 -70.84 -27.68 16.22
N TYR A 651 -70.42 -27.12 15.09
CA TYR A 651 -69.70 -27.82 14.02
C TYR A 651 -68.44 -28.56 14.52
N THR A 652 -68.43 -29.89 14.42
CA THR A 652 -67.29 -30.74 14.85
C THR A 652 -66.43 -31.27 13.70
N GLY A 653 -66.83 -31.04 12.44
CA GLY A 653 -66.23 -31.69 11.28
C GLY A 653 -66.61 -33.16 11.10
N LYS A 654 -67.61 -33.65 11.84
CA LYS A 654 -68.21 -34.99 11.75
C LYS A 654 -69.73 -34.88 11.84
N ALA A 655 -70.42 -35.98 11.54
CA ALA A 655 -71.86 -36.10 11.77
C ALA A 655 -72.20 -35.91 13.25
N ILE A 656 -73.24 -35.12 13.52
CA ILE A 656 -73.76 -34.83 14.85
C ILE A 656 -75.11 -35.55 14.99
N GLU A 657 -75.22 -36.43 15.99
CA GLU A 657 -76.37 -37.30 16.20
C GLU A 657 -76.88 -37.12 17.65
N PRO A 658 -77.65 -36.06 17.94
CA PRO A 658 -78.17 -35.81 19.29
C PRO A 658 -79.13 -36.91 19.73
N SER A 659 -79.05 -37.36 20.98
CA SER A 659 -79.97 -38.37 21.51
C SER A 659 -81.41 -37.85 21.54
N VAL A 660 -82.34 -38.64 20.99
CA VAL A 660 -83.78 -38.32 20.93
C VAL A 660 -84.56 -39.28 21.82
N THR A 661 -85.52 -38.74 22.57
CA THR A 661 -86.44 -39.50 23.44
C THR A 661 -87.89 -39.26 23.01
N ILE A 662 -88.65 -40.34 22.84
CA ILE A 662 -90.02 -40.37 22.31
C ILE A 662 -90.95 -40.88 23.41
N ILE A 663 -91.96 -40.10 23.78
CA ILE A 663 -92.88 -40.45 24.87
C ILE A 663 -94.30 -40.64 24.36
N LYS A 664 -94.92 -41.74 24.79
CA LYS A 664 -96.37 -41.97 24.70
C LYS A 664 -96.90 -42.36 26.09
N ASP A 665 -98.01 -41.75 26.52
CA ASP A 665 -98.68 -42.06 27.79
C ASP A 665 -97.73 -42.12 29.02
N ALA A 666 -96.74 -41.21 29.05
CA ALA A 666 -95.66 -41.11 30.05
C ALA A 666 -94.66 -42.29 30.09
N VAL A 667 -94.59 -43.11 29.03
CA VAL A 667 -93.60 -44.17 28.83
C VAL A 667 -92.67 -43.80 27.68
N ASP A 668 -91.37 -44.03 27.85
CA ASP A 668 -90.38 -43.94 26.76
C ASP A 668 -90.57 -45.13 25.80
N VAL A 669 -90.86 -44.82 24.54
CA VAL A 669 -91.13 -45.79 23.46
C VAL A 669 -90.12 -45.62 22.31
N SER A 670 -88.97 -44.98 22.57
CA SER A 670 -87.97 -44.66 21.54
C SER A 670 -87.47 -45.87 20.77
N ASP A 671 -87.38 -47.03 21.43
CA ASP A 671 -86.98 -48.30 20.84
C ASP A 671 -87.90 -48.76 19.68
N ASP A 672 -89.15 -48.31 19.61
CA ASP A 672 -90.10 -48.72 18.57
C ASP A 672 -89.97 -47.88 17.27
N PHE A 673 -88.96 -47.00 17.22
CA PHE A 673 -88.67 -46.12 16.10
C PHE A 673 -87.21 -46.25 15.62
N ILE A 674 -87.02 -46.07 14.32
CA ILE A 674 -85.71 -45.88 13.69
C ILE A 674 -85.47 -44.37 13.58
N ILE A 675 -84.36 -43.92 14.17
CA ILE A 675 -83.95 -42.52 14.17
C ILE A 675 -82.83 -42.34 13.13
N SER A 676 -82.96 -41.32 12.29
CA SER A 676 -82.01 -41.02 11.22
C SER A 676 -81.79 -39.51 11.08
N TYR A 677 -80.61 -39.13 10.61
CA TYR A 677 -80.17 -37.73 10.54
C TYR A 677 -79.77 -37.39 9.10
N SER A 678 -80.16 -36.21 8.62
CA SER A 678 -79.64 -35.61 7.38
C SER A 678 -79.08 -34.22 7.63
N ASP A 679 -78.18 -33.80 6.75
CA ASP A 679 -77.56 -32.46 6.76
C ASP A 679 -76.79 -32.13 8.05
N ASN A 680 -76.52 -33.16 8.86
CA ASN A 680 -76.02 -33.09 10.23
C ASN A 680 -74.49 -32.99 10.36
N ILE A 681 -73.80 -32.50 9.33
CA ILE A 681 -72.33 -32.33 9.32
C ILE A 681 -71.94 -30.85 9.28
N ASN A 682 -72.59 -30.07 8.41
CA ASN A 682 -72.26 -28.67 8.16
C ASN A 682 -73.14 -27.74 9.00
N VAL A 683 -72.74 -26.47 9.11
CA VAL A 683 -73.56 -25.42 9.73
C VAL A 683 -74.79 -25.15 8.90
N GLY A 684 -75.94 -25.11 9.57
CA GLY A 684 -77.24 -25.02 8.93
C GLY A 684 -78.33 -25.63 9.80
N GLU A 685 -79.49 -25.84 9.18
CA GLU A 685 -80.60 -26.57 9.78
C GLU A 685 -80.43 -28.06 9.45
N ALA A 686 -80.05 -28.84 10.47
CA ALA A 686 -79.92 -30.27 10.39
C ALA A 686 -81.26 -30.94 10.74
N THR A 687 -81.53 -32.09 10.13
CA THR A 687 -82.84 -32.72 10.17
C THR A 687 -82.76 -34.08 10.84
N VAL A 688 -83.68 -34.34 11.76
CA VAL A 688 -83.87 -35.65 12.40
C VAL A 688 -85.20 -36.22 11.94
N THR A 689 -85.14 -37.35 11.26
CA THR A 689 -86.32 -38.09 10.78
C THR A 689 -86.51 -39.33 11.64
N ILE A 690 -87.61 -39.33 12.37
CA ILE A 690 -88.05 -40.42 13.24
C ILE A 690 -89.10 -41.22 12.47
N THR A 691 -88.82 -42.50 12.21
CA THR A 691 -89.68 -43.40 11.42
C THR A 691 -90.07 -44.59 12.29
N ILE A 692 -91.30 -45.08 12.20
CA ILE A 692 -91.72 -46.30 12.92
C ILE A 692 -90.83 -47.49 12.49
N ASP A 693 -90.33 -48.29 13.45
CA ASP A 693 -89.59 -49.51 13.09
C ASP A 693 -90.54 -50.57 12.53
N SER A 694 -90.63 -50.62 11.20
CA SER A 694 -91.38 -51.62 10.45
C SER A 694 -91.02 -53.09 10.76
N LYS A 695 -89.90 -53.39 11.44
CA LYS A 695 -89.62 -54.75 11.96
C LYS A 695 -90.44 -55.11 13.18
N LYS A 696 -90.82 -54.11 13.98
CA LYS A 696 -91.66 -54.24 15.19
C LYS A 696 -93.13 -53.99 14.89
N HIS A 697 -93.41 -53.08 13.95
CA HIS A 697 -94.75 -52.65 13.57
C HIS A 697 -94.96 -52.75 12.04
N PRO A 698 -95.07 -53.96 11.48
CA PRO A 698 -95.01 -54.21 10.04
C PRO A 698 -96.22 -53.71 9.23
N ASP A 699 -97.35 -53.45 9.88
CA ASP A 699 -98.60 -53.01 9.24
C ASP A 699 -98.78 -51.48 9.22
N TYR A 700 -97.80 -50.71 9.71
CA TYR A 700 -97.89 -49.26 9.86
C TYR A 700 -96.72 -48.54 9.17
N ASP A 701 -97.03 -47.40 8.54
CA ASP A 701 -96.03 -46.41 8.14
C ASP A 701 -96.39 -44.98 8.60
N GLY A 702 -95.33 -44.19 8.74
CA GLY A 702 -95.37 -42.84 9.30
C GLY A 702 -93.95 -42.38 9.67
N SER A 703 -93.64 -41.14 9.36
CA SER A 703 -92.42 -40.47 9.78
C SER A 703 -92.72 -39.06 10.27
N ILE A 704 -92.03 -38.63 11.32
CA ILE A 704 -92.09 -37.28 11.86
C ILE A 704 -90.69 -36.68 11.78
N THR A 705 -90.62 -35.43 11.36
CA THR A 705 -89.37 -34.70 11.15
C THR A 705 -89.25 -33.57 12.15
N LYS A 706 -88.09 -33.46 12.78
CA LYS A 706 -87.68 -32.35 13.66
C LYS A 706 -86.38 -31.74 13.13
N HIS A 707 -86.12 -30.49 13.46
CA HIS A 707 -84.93 -29.77 13.03
C HIS A 707 -84.16 -29.22 14.24
N PHE A 708 -82.83 -29.19 14.13
CA PHE A 708 -81.91 -28.56 15.10
C PHE A 708 -80.83 -27.80 14.33
N LYS A 709 -80.23 -26.76 14.90
CA LYS A 709 -79.22 -25.97 14.17
C LYS A 709 -77.82 -26.37 14.58
N ILE A 710 -76.98 -26.63 13.59
CA ILE A 710 -75.53 -26.72 13.79
C ILE A 710 -74.97 -25.30 13.64
N LYS A 711 -74.39 -24.77 14.72
CA LYS A 711 -73.81 -23.44 14.84
C LYS A 711 -72.32 -23.45 14.49
N LYS A 712 -71.81 -22.30 14.02
CA LYS A 712 -70.38 -22.13 13.70
C LYS A 712 -69.50 -22.41 14.91
N ALA A 713 -68.56 -23.34 14.75
CA ALA A 713 -67.54 -23.56 15.76
C ALA A 713 -66.51 -22.42 15.80
N LYS A 714 -65.74 -22.36 16.89
CA LYS A 714 -64.57 -21.48 17.02
C LYS A 714 -63.28 -22.31 16.84
N PRO A 715 -62.47 -22.06 15.81
CA PRO A 715 -61.21 -22.76 15.60
C PRO A 715 -60.27 -22.65 16.81
N THR A 716 -59.56 -23.72 17.12
CA THR A 716 -58.38 -23.69 18.00
C THR A 716 -57.12 -23.65 17.14
N ILE A 717 -56.10 -22.92 17.61
CA ILE A 717 -54.87 -22.70 16.85
C ILE A 717 -53.62 -22.92 17.71
N THR A 718 -52.55 -23.35 17.08
CA THR A 718 -51.17 -23.15 17.57
C THR A 718 -50.64 -21.89 16.90
N VAL A 719 -50.30 -20.88 17.69
CA VAL A 719 -49.83 -19.57 17.20
C VAL A 719 -48.50 -19.74 16.43
N PRO A 720 -48.32 -19.11 15.25
CA PRO A 720 -47.05 -19.11 14.54
C PRO A 720 -45.90 -18.59 15.42
N THR A 721 -44.69 -19.11 15.25
CA THR A 721 -43.54 -18.70 16.09
C THR A 721 -42.60 -17.80 15.30
N ALA A 722 -42.26 -16.63 15.85
CA ALA A 722 -41.28 -15.71 15.27
C ALA A 722 -39.93 -16.39 15.07
N THR A 723 -39.40 -16.36 13.86
CA THR A 723 -38.07 -16.91 13.56
C THR A 723 -37.03 -15.79 13.65
N LYS A 724 -35.89 -16.05 14.33
CA LYS A 724 -34.84 -15.04 14.55
C LYS A 724 -33.84 -15.06 13.39
N PHE A 725 -33.67 -13.94 12.70
CA PHE A 725 -32.78 -13.83 11.55
C PHE A 725 -31.81 -12.66 11.64
N LYS A 726 -30.69 -12.79 10.93
CA LYS A 726 -29.85 -11.69 10.50
C LYS A 726 -30.08 -11.47 9.00
N TYR A 727 -30.05 -10.21 8.57
CA TYR A 727 -30.15 -9.87 7.16
C TYR A 727 -28.98 -10.48 6.38
N ASN A 728 -29.27 -11.00 5.18
CA ASN A 728 -28.33 -11.75 4.35
C ASN A 728 -28.52 -11.53 2.83
N GLY A 729 -29.26 -10.47 2.45
CA GLY A 729 -29.53 -10.13 1.05
C GLY A 729 -30.46 -11.10 0.31
N LYS A 730 -31.17 -12.00 1.02
CA LYS A 730 -32.11 -12.97 0.43
C LYS A 730 -33.45 -12.93 1.14
N ALA A 731 -34.50 -13.43 0.50
CA ALA A 731 -35.81 -13.57 1.11
C ALA A 731 -35.79 -14.63 2.23
N GLN A 732 -36.27 -14.25 3.42
CA GLN A 732 -36.30 -15.09 4.63
C GLN A 732 -37.75 -15.23 5.10
N ALA A 733 -38.21 -16.46 5.33
CA ALA A 733 -39.58 -16.75 5.78
C ALA A 733 -39.74 -16.38 7.26
N LEU A 734 -40.62 -15.41 7.56
CA LEU A 734 -40.60 -14.67 8.82
C LEU A 734 -41.06 -15.45 10.06
N VAL A 735 -41.91 -16.47 9.89
CA VAL A 735 -42.44 -17.29 10.98
C VAL A 735 -42.35 -18.78 10.67
N THR A 736 -42.21 -19.60 11.70
CA THR A 736 -42.59 -21.01 11.63
C THR A 736 -44.11 -21.09 11.61
N ALA A 737 -44.69 -21.78 10.62
CA ALA A 737 -46.13 -21.91 10.45
C ALA A 737 -46.84 -22.44 11.71
N GLY A 738 -47.98 -21.84 12.02
CA GLY A 738 -48.93 -22.35 13.02
C GLY A 738 -49.79 -23.49 12.46
N SER A 739 -50.65 -24.05 13.31
CA SER A 739 -51.60 -25.11 12.96
C SER A 739 -52.99 -24.82 13.51
N THR A 740 -54.02 -25.47 12.97
CA THR A 740 -55.40 -25.35 13.45
C THR A 740 -56.12 -26.69 13.38
N ASN A 741 -57.19 -26.86 14.17
CA ASN A 741 -58.03 -28.05 14.15
C ASN A 741 -59.06 -28.06 13.01
N VAL A 742 -59.42 -26.90 12.45
CA VAL A 742 -60.36 -26.76 11.31
C VAL A 742 -59.91 -25.66 10.35
N GLY A 743 -60.03 -25.90 9.05
CA GLY A 743 -59.60 -24.96 8.01
C GLY A 743 -58.08 -24.91 7.81
N PHE A 744 -57.60 -23.81 7.24
CA PHE A 744 -56.18 -23.58 6.96
C PHE A 744 -55.72 -22.25 7.57
N MET A 745 -54.45 -22.19 7.98
CA MET A 745 -53.79 -20.95 8.40
C MET A 745 -53.40 -20.13 7.18
N LEU A 746 -53.82 -18.86 7.17
CA LEU A 746 -53.42 -17.87 6.18
C LEU A 746 -52.59 -16.76 6.84
N TYR A 747 -51.72 -16.11 6.07
CA TYR A 747 -50.75 -15.12 6.53
C TYR A 747 -50.77 -13.85 5.68
N SER A 748 -50.40 -12.72 6.29
CA SER A 748 -50.32 -11.40 5.65
C SER A 748 -49.25 -10.52 6.30
N LEU A 749 -48.70 -9.56 5.55
CA LEU A 749 -47.83 -8.49 6.07
C LEU A 749 -48.52 -7.13 6.20
N ASP A 750 -49.60 -6.90 5.43
CA ASP A 750 -50.38 -5.66 5.46
C ASP A 750 -51.67 -5.79 6.29
N GLY A 751 -51.99 -7.01 6.76
CA GLY A 751 -53.20 -7.30 7.55
C GLY A 751 -54.48 -7.39 6.72
N THR A 752 -54.40 -7.25 5.39
CA THR A 752 -55.53 -7.20 4.45
C THR A 752 -55.48 -8.29 3.37
N ASN A 753 -54.33 -8.51 2.73
CA ASN A 753 -54.10 -9.51 1.69
C ASN A 753 -53.53 -10.79 2.32
N TYR A 754 -54.30 -11.88 2.32
CA TYR A 754 -53.93 -13.13 2.99
C TYR A 754 -53.72 -14.27 1.98
N SER A 755 -52.68 -15.08 2.21
CA SER A 755 -52.38 -16.30 1.43
C SER A 755 -51.99 -17.46 2.34
N ASP A 756 -51.92 -18.69 1.80
CA ASP A 756 -51.39 -19.87 2.50
C ASP A 756 -49.85 -19.94 2.49
N GLU A 757 -49.18 -19.05 1.76
CA GLU A 757 -47.72 -18.92 1.77
C GLU A 757 -47.22 -18.20 3.04
N ILE A 758 -46.12 -18.69 3.62
CA ILE A 758 -45.45 -18.02 4.74
C ILE A 758 -44.77 -16.75 4.19
N PRO A 759 -45.08 -15.54 4.71
CA PRO A 759 -44.53 -14.31 4.17
C PRO A 759 -43.01 -14.27 4.34
N THR A 760 -42.33 -13.86 3.28
CA THR A 760 -40.89 -13.64 3.28
C THR A 760 -40.57 -12.15 3.22
N ALA A 761 -39.52 -11.73 3.89
CA ALA A 761 -38.93 -10.41 3.69
C ALA A 761 -37.44 -10.52 3.38
N VAL A 762 -36.94 -9.57 2.60
CA VAL A 762 -35.51 -9.44 2.29
C VAL A 762 -34.83 -8.52 3.30
N ASN A 763 -35.38 -7.33 3.51
CA ASN A 763 -34.71 -6.24 4.23
C ASN A 763 -34.63 -6.47 5.75
N ALA A 764 -33.77 -5.71 6.41
CA ALA A 764 -33.76 -5.62 7.87
C ALA A 764 -34.92 -4.73 8.36
N GLY A 765 -35.41 -5.01 9.58
CA GLY A 765 -36.50 -4.25 10.19
C GLY A 765 -37.38 -5.09 11.11
N ASN A 766 -38.41 -4.43 11.65
CA ASN A 766 -39.49 -5.07 12.41
C ASN A 766 -40.67 -5.35 11.46
N TYR A 767 -41.16 -6.58 11.46
CA TYR A 767 -42.26 -7.05 10.63
C TYR A 767 -43.39 -7.59 11.51
N THR A 768 -44.62 -7.21 11.20
CA THR A 768 -45.81 -7.80 11.81
C THR A 768 -46.39 -8.83 10.85
N VAL A 769 -46.27 -10.12 11.19
CA VAL A 769 -46.94 -11.18 10.44
C VAL A 769 -48.31 -11.40 11.04
N TYR A 770 -49.33 -10.91 10.34
CA TYR A 770 -50.73 -11.20 10.64
C TYR A 770 -51.04 -12.63 10.20
N TYR A 771 -51.81 -13.34 11.01
CA TYR A 771 -52.30 -14.68 10.68
C TYR A 771 -53.82 -14.75 10.91
N LYS A 772 -54.50 -15.58 10.12
CA LYS A 772 -55.91 -15.90 10.35
C LYS A 772 -56.29 -17.31 9.93
N VAL A 773 -57.29 -17.85 10.59
CA VAL A 773 -58.20 -18.84 9.99
C VAL A 773 -59.37 -18.02 9.44
N ALA A 774 -59.60 -18.11 8.13
CA ALA A 774 -60.69 -17.39 7.48
C ALA A 774 -62.06 -17.91 7.97
N GLU A 775 -63.02 -17.01 8.13
CA GLU A 775 -64.40 -17.42 8.39
C GLU A 775 -64.96 -18.17 7.18
N THR A 776 -65.71 -19.24 7.47
CA THR A 776 -66.48 -19.99 6.47
C THR A 776 -67.92 -20.09 6.92
N GLU A 777 -68.76 -20.78 6.15
CA GLU A 777 -70.10 -21.16 6.60
C GLU A 777 -70.04 -22.02 7.87
N ASN A 778 -69.02 -22.87 8.02
CA ASN A 778 -68.92 -23.87 9.09
C ASN A 778 -68.24 -23.40 10.39
N TYR A 779 -67.35 -22.41 10.33
CA TYR A 779 -66.61 -21.94 11.50
C TYR A 779 -66.27 -20.45 11.42
N SER A 780 -66.24 -19.84 12.60
CA SER A 780 -65.90 -18.42 12.80
C SER A 780 -64.42 -18.13 12.53
N SER A 781 -64.10 -16.87 12.24
CA SER A 781 -62.71 -16.45 12.04
C SER A 781 -61.92 -16.41 13.35
N VAL A 782 -60.62 -16.66 13.24
CA VAL A 782 -59.62 -16.40 14.29
C VAL A 782 -58.52 -15.58 13.66
N THR A 783 -58.16 -14.44 14.25
CA THR A 783 -57.13 -13.53 13.78
C THR A 783 -56.12 -13.23 14.88
N GLY A 784 -54.88 -12.95 14.49
CA GLY A 784 -53.84 -12.49 15.40
C GLY A 784 -52.60 -12.02 14.63
N SER A 785 -51.54 -11.66 15.36
CA SER A 785 -50.27 -11.25 14.77
C SER A 785 -49.07 -11.71 15.60
N VAL A 786 -47.91 -11.75 14.95
CA VAL A 786 -46.61 -12.06 15.55
C VAL A 786 -45.61 -11.00 15.10
N GLU A 787 -44.90 -10.37 16.03
CA GLU A 787 -43.77 -9.50 15.71
C GLU A 787 -42.51 -10.32 15.43
N VAL A 788 -41.83 -9.98 14.33
CA VAL A 788 -40.61 -10.64 13.86
C VAL A 788 -39.57 -9.56 13.55
N LYS A 789 -38.32 -9.77 14.00
CA LYS A 789 -37.21 -8.86 13.69
C LYS A 789 -36.18 -9.56 12.83
N ILE A 790 -35.86 -8.96 11.67
CA ILE A 790 -34.65 -9.27 10.92
C ILE A 790 -33.59 -8.26 11.36
N GLU A 791 -32.55 -8.73 12.05
CA GLU A 791 -31.43 -7.89 12.49
C GLU A 791 -30.61 -7.38 11.29
N GLY A 792 -30.18 -6.12 11.31
CA GLY A 792 -29.45 -5.48 10.20
C GLY A 792 -28.13 -6.16 9.80
N THR A 793 -27.72 -5.97 8.54
CA THR A 793 -26.32 -6.20 8.15
C THR A 793 -25.51 -4.97 8.50
N TYR A 794 -24.42 -5.19 9.22
CA TYR A 794 -23.41 -4.18 9.49
C TYR A 794 -22.31 -4.33 8.44
N THR A 795 -22.11 -3.33 7.58
CA THR A 795 -20.86 -3.26 6.80
C THR A 795 -19.84 -2.53 7.66
N LYS A 796 -19.14 -3.28 8.50
CA LYS A 796 -18.08 -2.78 9.37
C LYS A 796 -16.71 -3.04 8.74
N ASN A 797 -16.02 -1.96 8.38
CA ASN A 797 -14.57 -1.95 8.25
C ASN A 797 -13.97 -1.28 9.51
N GLU A 798 -12.65 -1.30 9.67
CA GLU A 798 -11.96 -0.65 10.78
C GLU A 798 -12.06 0.90 10.74
N PHE A 799 -12.54 1.49 9.63
CA PHE A 799 -12.68 2.94 9.41
C PHE A 799 -14.15 3.44 9.32
N ILE A 800 -15.11 2.57 9.01
CA ILE A 800 -16.49 3.00 8.75
C ILE A 800 -17.48 1.89 9.08
N GLU A 801 -18.64 2.29 9.59
CA GLU A 801 -19.76 1.42 9.88
C GLU A 801 -21.02 2.01 9.24
N ILE A 802 -21.54 1.34 8.21
CA ILE A 802 -22.83 1.69 7.60
C ILE A 802 -23.90 0.77 8.18
N ASN A 803 -24.86 1.39 8.87
CA ASN A 803 -25.94 0.73 9.58
C ASN A 803 -27.27 1.04 8.90
N GLU A 804 -27.87 0.03 8.29
CA GLU A 804 -29.17 0.16 7.63
C GLU A 804 -30.30 -0.23 8.59
N VAL A 805 -31.12 0.75 8.96
CA VAL A 805 -32.24 0.64 9.91
C VAL A 805 -33.49 1.23 9.26
N ASP A 806 -34.58 0.46 9.22
CA ASP A 806 -35.86 0.85 8.58
C ASP A 806 -35.71 1.38 7.13
N GLY A 807 -34.74 0.85 6.38
CA GLY A 807 -34.40 1.25 5.01
C GLY A 807 -33.58 2.54 4.89
N LYS A 808 -33.24 3.20 6.01
CA LYS A 808 -32.35 4.35 6.09
C LYS A 808 -30.93 3.92 6.45
N LYS A 809 -29.93 4.59 5.87
CA LYS A 809 -28.51 4.31 6.13
C LYS A 809 -27.94 5.39 7.02
N HIS A 810 -27.53 4.99 8.22
CA HIS A 810 -26.79 5.79 9.17
C HIS A 810 -25.31 5.41 9.06
N VAL A 811 -24.39 6.37 9.13
CA VAL A 811 -22.96 6.06 8.98
C VAL A 811 -22.10 6.67 10.07
N THR A 812 -21.33 5.82 10.75
CA THR A 812 -20.26 6.25 11.68
C THR A 812 -18.92 6.12 10.96
N ILE A 813 -18.13 7.20 10.94
CA ILE A 813 -16.81 7.27 10.29
C ILE A 813 -15.73 7.47 11.36
N ASP A 814 -14.85 6.49 11.50
CA ASP A 814 -13.72 6.53 12.44
C ASP A 814 -12.49 7.20 11.83
N GLY A 815 -12.50 8.53 11.88
CA GLY A 815 -11.34 9.34 11.50
C GLY A 815 -10.09 9.13 12.37
N ASN A 816 -10.07 8.22 13.35
CA ASN A 816 -8.91 7.89 14.17
C ASN A 816 -8.38 6.46 14.00
N ALA A 817 -8.97 5.67 13.09
CA ALA A 817 -8.54 4.30 12.79
C ALA A 817 -7.05 4.19 12.40
N SER A 818 -6.37 3.16 12.94
CA SER A 818 -4.95 2.84 12.69
C SER A 818 -4.74 1.76 11.61
N SER A 819 -5.75 1.51 10.77
CA SER A 819 -5.73 0.47 9.73
C SER A 819 -5.09 0.96 8.43
N ASP A 820 -4.13 0.20 7.89
CA ASP A 820 -3.51 0.46 6.58
C ASP A 820 -4.47 0.20 5.40
N LYS A 821 -5.59 -0.49 5.65
CA LYS A 821 -6.61 -0.78 4.66
C LYS A 821 -7.49 0.45 4.40
N ALA A 822 -7.28 1.08 3.25
CA ALA A 822 -8.20 2.10 2.77
C ALA A 822 -9.61 1.53 2.62
N PHE A 823 -10.61 2.27 3.12
CA PHE A 823 -11.99 1.99 2.82
C PHE A 823 -12.33 2.43 1.39
N GLU A 824 -13.12 1.61 0.68
CA GLU A 824 -13.56 1.85 -0.69
C GLU A 824 -15.09 1.90 -0.76
N ILE A 825 -15.63 3.10 -0.99
CA ILE A 825 -17.00 3.32 -1.45
C ILE A 825 -17.02 2.99 -2.94
N LYS A 826 -17.67 1.90 -3.32
CA LYS A 826 -17.64 1.39 -4.71
C LYS A 826 -18.52 2.20 -5.65
N ASP A 827 -19.66 2.66 -5.15
CA ASP A 827 -20.71 3.40 -5.84
C ASP A 827 -21.29 4.42 -4.85
N ASP A 828 -21.89 5.52 -5.34
CA ASP A 828 -22.47 6.55 -4.48
C ASP A 828 -23.58 5.98 -3.56
N VAL A 829 -23.55 6.36 -2.28
CA VAL A 829 -24.51 5.91 -1.26
C VAL A 829 -25.11 7.12 -0.54
N GLU A 830 -26.43 7.28 -0.62
CA GLU A 830 -27.17 8.24 0.19
C GLU A 830 -27.27 7.75 1.65
N VAL A 831 -27.00 8.64 2.60
CA VAL A 831 -27.05 8.40 4.05
C VAL A 831 -27.83 9.51 4.75
N GLU A 832 -28.59 9.15 5.78
CA GLU A 832 -29.51 10.04 6.50
C GLU A 832 -28.77 10.98 7.46
N ASP A 833 -27.73 10.47 8.12
CA ASP A 833 -26.83 11.21 9.00
C ASP A 833 -25.42 10.61 8.98
N VAL A 834 -24.46 11.41 9.47
CA VAL A 834 -23.04 11.05 9.57
C VAL A 834 -22.53 11.37 10.98
N GLU A 835 -22.10 10.34 11.69
CA GLU A 835 -21.35 10.45 12.94
C GLU A 835 -19.84 10.41 12.65
N LEU A 836 -19.08 11.36 13.19
CA LEU A 836 -17.64 11.48 13.01
C LEU A 836 -16.94 11.37 14.37
N THR A 837 -16.23 10.26 14.63
CA THR A 837 -15.53 10.04 15.92
C THR A 837 -14.16 10.75 16.01
N ARG A 838 -13.86 11.61 15.03
CA ARG A 838 -12.60 12.37 15.00
C ARG A 838 -12.68 13.58 15.93
N GLU A 839 -11.89 13.53 16.99
CA GLU A 839 -11.51 14.70 17.78
C GLU A 839 -10.57 15.65 16.99
N PHE A 840 -10.75 16.95 17.19
CA PHE A 840 -9.99 18.03 16.57
C PHE A 840 -9.45 19.01 17.63
N THR A 841 -8.31 19.63 17.35
CA THR A 841 -7.82 20.77 18.10
C THR A 841 -8.66 22.01 17.76
N PHE A 842 -9.26 22.65 18.76
CA PHE A 842 -10.08 23.87 18.63
C PHE A 842 -9.37 25.09 19.21
N GLY A 843 -9.73 26.30 18.74
CA GLY A 843 -9.09 27.55 19.18
C GLY A 843 -8.36 28.28 18.05
N GLU A 844 -7.07 28.62 18.22
CA GLU A 844 -6.34 29.45 17.24
C GLU A 844 -5.78 28.69 16.02
N GLY A 845 -5.55 27.37 16.13
CA GLY A 845 -4.92 26.55 15.08
C GLY A 845 -5.86 26.00 14.00
N TYR A 846 -5.28 25.43 12.94
CA TYR A 846 -5.99 24.76 11.84
C TYR A 846 -5.70 23.25 11.83
N SER A 847 -6.67 22.46 11.35
CA SER A 847 -6.56 21.02 11.08
C SER A 847 -6.75 20.73 9.59
N THR A 848 -6.22 19.62 9.09
CA THR A 848 -6.50 19.13 7.73
C THR A 848 -7.77 18.28 7.71
N LEU A 849 -8.58 18.43 6.66
CA LEU A 849 -9.85 17.70 6.49
C LEU A 849 -10.01 17.16 5.07
N VAL A 850 -10.49 15.92 4.96
CA VAL A 850 -10.95 15.27 3.73
C VAL A 850 -12.23 14.50 4.06
N LEU A 851 -13.33 14.79 3.36
CA LEU A 851 -14.62 14.12 3.58
C LEU A 851 -14.96 13.19 2.40
N PRO A 852 -15.52 11.99 2.65
CA PRO A 852 -15.97 11.08 1.59
C PRO A 852 -17.37 11.44 1.04
N PHE A 853 -17.87 12.64 1.32
CA PHE A 853 -19.19 13.12 0.90
C PHE A 853 -19.15 14.63 0.62
N GLU A 854 -20.10 15.10 -0.20
CA GLU A 854 -20.33 16.52 -0.39
C GLU A 854 -21.24 17.05 0.73
N VAL A 855 -20.94 18.23 1.26
CA VAL A 855 -21.72 18.84 2.36
C VAL A 855 -21.73 20.37 2.24
N ASN A 856 -22.87 20.99 2.51
CA ASN A 856 -22.98 22.45 2.56
C ASN A 856 -22.53 22.97 3.93
N THR A 857 -21.86 24.12 4.00
CA THR A 857 -21.32 24.64 5.28
C THR A 857 -22.40 25.04 6.28
N ASN A 858 -23.66 25.17 5.88
CA ASN A 858 -24.79 25.31 6.82
C ASN A 858 -25.22 23.98 7.48
N GLN A 859 -24.78 22.84 6.96
CA GLN A 859 -25.00 21.52 7.56
C GLN A 859 -23.90 21.14 8.54
N LEU A 860 -22.85 21.96 8.70
CA LEU A 860 -21.73 21.67 9.59
C LEU A 860 -21.85 22.42 10.92
N THR A 861 -21.57 21.71 12.01
CA THR A 861 -21.49 22.29 13.35
C THR A 861 -20.10 22.11 13.93
N GLY A 862 -19.68 23.04 14.80
CA GLY A 862 -18.35 23.05 15.39
C GLY A 862 -17.24 23.69 14.55
N VAL A 863 -17.59 24.37 13.46
CA VAL A 863 -16.64 24.98 12.50
C VAL A 863 -16.71 26.50 12.54
N SER A 864 -15.55 27.17 12.52
CA SER A 864 -15.44 28.64 12.48
C SER A 864 -14.92 29.18 11.15
N SER A 865 -14.08 28.42 10.44
CA SER A 865 -13.57 28.79 9.11
C SER A 865 -13.04 27.57 8.36
N ILE A 866 -13.11 27.63 7.03
CA ILE A 866 -12.61 26.62 6.09
C ILE A 866 -11.80 27.35 5.02
N LEU A 867 -10.55 26.92 4.82
CA LEU A 867 -9.65 27.43 3.79
C LEU A 867 -9.48 26.38 2.69
N GLU A 868 -9.58 26.83 1.44
CA GLU A 868 -9.15 26.05 0.29
C GLU A 868 -7.72 26.43 -0.13
N PHE A 869 -7.00 25.45 -0.68
CA PHE A 869 -5.67 25.67 -1.25
C PHE A 869 -5.80 26.36 -2.62
N THR A 870 -5.09 27.45 -2.87
CA THR A 870 -5.25 28.25 -4.10
C THR A 870 -4.02 28.37 -4.98
N GLY A 871 -2.81 28.16 -4.47
CA GLY A 871 -1.59 28.22 -5.29
C GLY A 871 -0.29 28.08 -4.49
N MET A 872 0.83 27.97 -5.18
CA MET A 872 2.11 28.34 -4.57
C MET A 872 2.73 29.53 -5.29
N GLY A 873 3.14 30.52 -4.50
CA GLY A 873 3.83 31.72 -4.97
C GLY A 873 5.29 31.77 -4.50
N LEU A 874 5.96 32.85 -4.89
CA LEU A 874 7.18 33.34 -4.26
C LEU A 874 6.88 34.71 -3.67
N ASN A 875 7.33 34.97 -2.44
CA ASN A 875 7.25 36.31 -1.86
C ASN A 875 8.29 37.26 -2.48
N ASP A 876 8.22 38.55 -2.12
CA ASP A 876 9.16 39.60 -2.57
C ASP A 876 10.66 39.30 -2.27
N LYS A 877 10.95 38.29 -1.46
CA LYS A 877 12.30 37.81 -1.09
C LYS A 877 12.67 36.47 -1.73
N GLY A 878 11.82 35.90 -2.59
CA GLY A 878 12.05 34.62 -3.26
C GLY A 878 11.79 33.38 -2.39
N ILE A 879 11.14 33.51 -1.23
CA ILE A 879 10.73 32.39 -0.38
C ILE A 879 9.42 31.81 -0.91
N LYS A 880 9.28 30.48 -0.94
CA LYS A 880 8.06 29.81 -1.36
C LYS A 880 6.92 30.03 -0.35
N GLN A 881 5.79 30.46 -0.87
CA GLN A 881 4.56 30.65 -0.10
C GLN A 881 3.50 29.64 -0.55
N VAL A 882 2.81 29.06 0.41
CA VAL A 882 1.54 28.36 0.21
C VAL A 882 0.42 29.39 0.29
N GLU A 883 -0.30 29.57 -0.82
CA GLU A 883 -1.44 30.46 -0.93
C GLU A 883 -2.73 29.68 -0.66
N MET A 884 -3.55 30.21 0.24
CA MET A 884 -4.86 29.69 0.57
C MET A 884 -5.88 30.81 0.56
N SER A 885 -7.15 30.52 0.26
CA SER A 885 -8.25 31.50 0.42
C SER A 885 -9.34 30.95 1.32
N THR A 886 -9.98 31.82 2.09
CA THR A 886 -11.16 31.46 2.86
C THR A 886 -12.30 31.08 1.94
N LEU A 887 -12.60 29.77 1.90
CA LEU A 887 -13.76 29.20 1.22
C LEU A 887 -15.04 29.57 1.98
N TRP A 888 -14.99 29.47 3.31
CA TRP A 888 -16.09 29.83 4.20
C TRP A 888 -15.59 30.30 5.56
N ASP A 889 -16.29 31.27 6.13
CA ASP A 889 -16.25 31.66 7.53
C ASP A 889 -17.64 32.20 7.91
N GLU A 890 -17.86 32.50 9.19
CA GLU A 890 -19.14 33.04 9.70
C GLU A 890 -19.59 34.36 9.02
N THR A 891 -18.73 35.02 8.24
CA THR A 891 -19.02 36.27 7.51
C THR A 891 -19.27 36.07 6.01
N LYS A 892 -18.96 34.89 5.46
CA LYS A 892 -19.22 34.54 4.05
C LYS A 892 -20.50 33.72 3.89
N ALA A 893 -21.15 33.85 2.73
CA ALA A 893 -22.32 33.04 2.40
C ALA A 893 -21.98 31.54 2.41
N HIS A 894 -22.94 30.70 2.82
CA HIS A 894 -22.76 29.25 2.85
C HIS A 894 -22.45 28.68 1.46
N THR A 895 -21.59 27.66 1.43
CA THR A 895 -21.02 27.09 0.20
C THR A 895 -20.84 25.57 0.36
N LYS A 896 -20.44 24.87 -0.70
CA LYS A 896 -20.24 23.41 -0.67
C LYS A 896 -18.78 23.03 -0.47
N ILE A 897 -18.55 22.08 0.43
CA ILE A 897 -17.35 21.26 0.48
C ILE A 897 -17.54 20.09 -0.48
N GLN A 898 -16.55 19.83 -1.32
CA GLN A 898 -16.56 18.73 -2.28
C GLN A 898 -16.02 17.45 -1.63
N ALA A 899 -16.60 16.31 -1.97
CA ALA A 899 -16.07 15.01 -1.59
C ALA A 899 -14.67 14.78 -2.18
N ASN A 900 -13.86 13.93 -1.54
CA ASN A 900 -12.51 13.56 -2.00
C ASN A 900 -11.53 14.75 -2.17
N LYS A 901 -11.88 15.97 -1.76
CA LYS A 901 -11.02 17.17 -1.86
C LYS A 901 -10.44 17.53 -0.48
N PRO A 902 -9.11 17.75 -0.36
CA PRO A 902 -8.50 18.24 0.87
C PRO A 902 -8.71 19.74 1.16
N TYR A 903 -8.91 20.07 2.44
CA TYR A 903 -9.10 21.45 2.96
C TYR A 903 -8.32 21.66 4.27
N LEU A 904 -8.17 22.93 4.70
CA LEU A 904 -7.92 23.26 6.11
C LEU A 904 -9.20 23.73 6.79
N ILE A 905 -9.38 23.32 8.04
CA ILE A 905 -10.55 23.65 8.86
C ILE A 905 -10.10 24.22 10.21
N LYS A 906 -10.76 25.28 10.66
CA LYS A 906 -10.59 25.89 11.97
C LYS A 906 -11.81 25.58 12.83
N MET A 907 -11.59 24.84 13.90
CA MET A 907 -12.67 24.31 14.74
C MET A 907 -13.01 25.23 15.91
N ALA A 908 -14.32 25.39 16.13
CA ALA A 908 -14.92 26.06 17.28
C ALA A 908 -15.16 25.11 18.47
N SER A 909 -15.25 23.80 18.20
CA SER A 909 -15.39 22.72 19.20
C SER A 909 -14.49 21.53 18.86
N ALA A 910 -14.30 20.61 19.82
CA ALA A 910 -13.46 19.43 19.59
C ALA A 910 -14.04 18.45 18.55
N THR A 911 -15.35 18.45 18.34
CA THR A 911 -16.04 17.59 17.35
C THR A 911 -16.56 18.37 16.15
N LEU A 912 -16.70 17.68 15.01
CA LEU A 912 -17.34 18.14 13.77
C LEU A 912 -18.66 17.41 13.60
N GLY A 913 -19.79 18.12 13.66
CA GLY A 913 -21.11 17.54 13.40
C GLY A 913 -21.58 17.78 11.96
N VAL A 914 -22.38 16.85 11.43
CA VAL A 914 -23.05 16.95 10.13
C VAL A 914 -24.56 16.82 10.37
N VAL A 915 -25.36 17.72 9.80
CA VAL A 915 -26.80 17.83 10.02
C VAL A 915 -27.57 17.57 8.72
N GLY A 916 -28.47 16.58 8.77
CA GLY A 916 -29.25 16.13 7.63
C GLY A 916 -28.47 15.24 6.67
N SER A 917 -29.16 14.76 5.64
CA SER A 917 -28.63 13.76 4.72
C SER A 917 -27.50 14.29 3.83
N VAL A 918 -26.62 13.37 3.43
CA VAL A 918 -25.53 13.58 2.47
C VAL A 918 -25.38 12.36 1.57
N THR A 919 -24.66 12.50 0.46
CA THR A 919 -24.28 11.37 -0.39
C THR A 919 -22.80 11.06 -0.19
N LEU A 920 -22.51 9.89 0.39
CA LEU A 920 -21.18 9.29 0.33
C LEU A 920 -20.83 9.06 -1.13
N LYS A 921 -19.75 9.68 -1.60
CA LYS A 921 -19.27 9.57 -2.98
C LYS A 921 -18.35 8.38 -3.14
N LYS A 922 -18.36 7.77 -4.34
CA LYS A 922 -17.36 6.79 -4.74
C LYS A 922 -15.95 7.23 -4.32
N THR A 923 -15.16 6.33 -3.74
CA THR A 923 -13.82 6.65 -3.26
C THR A 923 -12.89 6.85 -4.44
N GLU A 924 -12.39 8.08 -4.56
CA GLU A 924 -11.32 8.44 -5.47
C GLU A 924 -10.07 8.79 -4.65
N THR A 925 -8.88 8.70 -5.24
CA THR A 925 -7.66 9.14 -4.55
C THR A 925 -7.75 10.65 -4.28
N PRO A 926 -7.81 11.10 -3.01
CA PRO A 926 -8.16 12.48 -2.72
C PRO A 926 -6.94 13.39 -2.93
N ILE A 927 -6.78 13.92 -4.14
CA ILE A 927 -5.68 14.81 -4.51
C ILE A 927 -6.18 16.12 -5.09
N ALA A 928 -5.61 17.22 -4.63
CA ALA A 928 -5.74 18.53 -5.26
C ALA A 928 -4.39 18.93 -5.84
N THR A 929 -4.29 19.01 -7.16
CA THR A 929 -3.14 19.64 -7.84
C THR A 929 -3.09 21.12 -7.47
N VAL A 930 -1.94 21.60 -7.01
CA VAL A 930 -1.81 22.99 -6.63
C VAL A 930 -1.72 23.88 -7.88
N PRO A 931 -2.60 24.90 -8.04
CA PRO A 931 -2.49 25.83 -9.16
C PRO A 931 -1.12 26.52 -9.22
N ASN A 932 -0.61 26.73 -10.43
CA ASN A 932 0.70 27.34 -10.70
C ASN A 932 1.91 26.59 -10.08
N SER A 933 1.74 25.33 -9.68
CA SER A 933 2.78 24.53 -9.03
C SER A 933 2.74 23.07 -9.48
N SER A 934 3.84 22.34 -9.26
CA SER A 934 3.93 20.88 -9.41
C SER A 934 3.78 20.13 -8.08
N TRP A 935 3.33 20.83 -7.04
CA TRP A 935 3.02 20.25 -5.73
C TRP A 935 1.57 19.73 -5.71
N THR A 936 1.31 18.76 -4.84
CA THR A 936 -0.01 18.14 -4.69
C THR A 936 -0.42 18.16 -3.22
N PHE A 937 -1.64 18.58 -2.92
CA PHE A 937 -2.22 18.42 -1.59
C PHE A 937 -2.96 17.07 -1.56
N VAL A 938 -2.48 16.14 -0.73
CA VAL A 938 -2.84 14.72 -0.75
C VAL A 938 -3.58 14.37 0.54
N GLY A 939 -4.80 13.84 0.40
CA GLY A 939 -5.61 13.29 1.49
C GLY A 939 -5.37 11.79 1.73
N THR A 940 -5.88 11.26 2.83
CA THR A 940 -5.90 9.81 3.10
C THR A 940 -7.27 9.31 3.57
N TYR A 941 -7.63 8.09 3.14
CA TYR A 941 -8.75 7.29 3.68
C TYR A 941 -8.25 5.98 4.34
N SER A 942 -6.95 5.92 4.65
CA SER A 942 -6.28 4.87 5.41
C SER A 942 -5.30 5.50 6.39
N TYR A 943 -4.87 4.73 7.37
CA TYR A 943 -3.61 5.01 8.06
C TYR A 943 -2.46 4.93 7.05
N LYS A 944 -1.48 5.82 7.18
CA LYS A 944 -0.18 5.72 6.52
C LYS A 944 0.91 6.08 7.53
N GLU A 945 1.93 5.24 7.61
CA GLU A 945 3.20 5.53 8.28
C GLU A 945 4.28 5.72 7.21
N TRP A 946 5.10 6.76 7.34
CA TRP A 946 6.24 6.97 6.45
C TRP A 946 7.45 6.23 7.01
N THR A 947 7.77 5.07 6.45
CA THR A 947 8.97 4.30 6.77
C THR A 947 10.23 4.97 6.20
N SER A 948 11.41 4.52 6.63
CA SER A 948 12.70 5.09 6.20
C SER A 948 13.01 4.93 4.70
N ASP A 949 12.25 4.10 3.99
CA ASP A 949 12.30 3.82 2.56
C ASP A 949 11.10 4.38 1.76
N ASP A 950 10.14 5.06 2.40
CA ASP A 950 8.98 5.63 1.70
C ASP A 950 9.43 6.69 0.66
N PRO A 951 8.97 6.61 -0.61
CA PRO A 951 9.43 7.51 -1.68
C PRO A 951 8.99 8.98 -1.52
N GLU A 952 8.06 9.28 -0.60
CA GLU A 952 7.65 10.63 -0.21
C GLU A 952 8.46 11.19 0.97
N LEU A 953 9.25 10.34 1.65
CA LEU A 953 10.09 10.78 2.75
C LEU A 953 11.05 11.87 2.29
N GLY A 954 11.20 12.91 3.10
CA GLY A 954 12.00 14.08 2.74
C GLY A 954 11.33 15.05 1.74
N ARG A 955 10.11 14.76 1.25
CA ARG A 955 9.31 15.63 0.35
C ARG A 955 7.83 15.81 0.75
N ALA A 956 7.34 15.10 1.76
CA ALA A 956 6.03 15.32 2.39
C ALA A 956 6.10 16.31 3.58
N TYR A 957 5.03 17.09 3.76
CA TYR A 957 4.87 18.13 4.78
C TYR A 957 3.43 18.09 5.34
N GLY A 958 3.24 18.13 6.65
CA GLY A 958 1.92 17.94 7.27
C GLY A 958 1.77 18.68 8.60
N PHE A 959 0.56 18.73 9.13
CA PHE A 959 0.28 19.32 10.44
C PHE A 959 0.46 18.28 11.54
N ALA A 960 1.23 18.60 12.57
CA ALA A 960 1.47 17.73 13.72
C ALA A 960 0.16 17.50 14.50
N GLY A 961 -0.32 16.26 14.55
CA GLY A 961 -1.55 15.91 15.27
C GLY A 961 -1.41 15.87 16.80
N GLN A 962 -0.18 15.84 17.31
CA GLN A 962 0.18 15.81 18.73
C GLN A 962 1.48 16.58 18.94
N ALA A 963 1.70 17.11 20.14
CA ALA A 963 2.96 17.77 20.48
C ALA A 963 4.09 16.75 20.72
N LYS A 964 5.30 17.11 20.32
CA LYS A 964 6.55 16.36 20.54
C LYS A 964 7.67 17.36 20.88
N GLU A 965 8.83 16.88 21.33
CA GLU A 965 9.97 17.74 21.63
C GLU A 965 10.33 18.66 20.44
N GLY A 966 10.11 19.97 20.62
CA GLY A 966 10.36 20.99 19.60
C GLY A 966 9.22 21.26 18.59
N VAL A 967 8.06 20.61 18.70
CA VAL A 967 6.91 20.79 17.79
C VAL A 967 5.59 20.73 18.57
N ASP A 968 4.77 21.79 18.49
CA ASP A 968 3.44 21.85 19.11
C ASP A 968 2.35 21.20 18.23
N ALA A 969 1.25 20.77 18.86
CA ALA A 969 0.10 20.25 18.13
C ALA A 969 -0.56 21.35 17.27
N GLY A 970 -0.78 21.06 15.99
CA GLY A 970 -1.26 22.03 14.98
C GLY A 970 -0.16 22.80 14.25
N GLU A 971 1.12 22.56 14.53
CA GLU A 971 2.22 23.14 13.74
C GLU A 971 2.43 22.41 12.42
N PHE A 972 2.74 23.16 11.36
CA PHE A 972 3.04 22.59 10.05
C PHE A 972 4.52 22.24 9.97
N VAL A 973 4.86 20.97 9.72
CA VAL A 973 6.24 20.44 9.76
C VAL A 973 6.55 19.54 8.57
N LYS A 974 7.83 19.28 8.35
CA LYS A 974 8.29 18.29 7.38
C LYS A 974 8.15 16.88 7.96
N VAL A 975 7.70 15.93 7.15
CA VAL A 975 7.53 14.53 7.56
C VAL A 975 8.90 13.82 7.61
N ASP A 976 9.12 13.08 8.70
CA ASP A 976 10.32 12.26 8.97
C ASP A 976 9.91 10.80 9.27
N ALA A 977 10.88 9.88 9.30
CA ALA A 977 10.62 8.44 9.38
C ALA A 977 9.95 8.05 10.73
N GLY A 978 8.91 7.22 10.66
CA GLY A 978 8.08 6.85 11.80
C GLY A 978 7.02 7.90 12.18
N ALA A 979 6.88 8.98 11.39
CA ALA A 979 5.67 9.79 11.42
C ALA A 979 4.50 9.04 10.75
N TYR A 980 3.28 9.31 11.19
CA TYR A 980 2.07 8.70 10.66
C TYR A 980 0.93 9.71 10.47
N ILE A 981 -0.03 9.34 9.63
CA ILE A 981 -1.26 10.09 9.37
C ILE A 981 -2.45 9.14 9.41
N ASN A 982 -3.40 9.41 10.30
CA ASN A 982 -4.69 8.71 10.37
C ASN A 982 -5.62 9.20 9.24
N PRO A 983 -6.66 8.43 8.86
CA PRO A 983 -7.62 8.81 7.83
C PRO A 983 -8.25 10.21 7.98
N MET A 984 -8.87 10.69 6.90
CA MET A 984 -9.57 12.00 6.78
C MET A 984 -8.67 13.23 6.98
N ARG A 985 -7.35 13.04 6.99
CA ARG A 985 -6.34 14.09 7.07
C ARG A 985 -5.67 14.25 5.71
N ALA A 986 -4.89 15.32 5.59
CA ALA A 986 -4.11 15.59 4.39
C ALA A 986 -2.71 16.09 4.71
N TYR A 987 -1.81 15.99 3.73
CA TYR A 987 -0.44 16.47 3.76
C TYR A 987 -0.09 17.04 2.38
N LEU A 988 0.83 17.99 2.36
CA LEU A 988 1.33 18.63 1.16
C LEU A 988 2.57 17.87 0.66
N LEU A 989 2.53 17.44 -0.60
CA LEU A 989 3.57 16.64 -1.24
C LEU A 989 4.29 17.46 -2.32
N ALA A 990 5.61 17.62 -2.16
CA ALA A 990 6.44 18.21 -3.20
C ALA A 990 6.62 17.24 -4.38
N PRO A 991 6.82 17.75 -5.61
CA PRO A 991 7.13 16.92 -6.77
C PRO A 991 8.38 16.08 -6.49
N ALA A 992 8.40 14.85 -7.01
CA ALA A 992 9.65 14.13 -7.12
C ALA A 992 10.65 14.98 -7.93
N LYS A 993 11.90 15.12 -7.45
CA LYS A 993 12.97 15.72 -8.26
C LYS A 993 13.01 14.95 -9.59
N PRO A 994 12.89 15.61 -10.75
CA PRO A 994 12.88 14.91 -12.03
C PRO A 994 14.17 14.10 -12.15
N ALA A 995 14.05 12.83 -12.56
CA ALA A 995 15.21 12.06 -13.00
C ALA A 995 15.95 12.92 -14.05
N LYS A 996 17.28 13.06 -13.93
CA LYS A 996 18.06 13.96 -14.80
C LYS A 996 18.04 13.47 -16.25
N VAL A 997 17.00 13.81 -16.99
CA VAL A 997 16.93 13.65 -18.44
C VAL A 997 18.01 14.56 -19.03
N ARG A 998 18.96 13.96 -19.75
CA ARG A 998 19.92 14.73 -20.55
C ARG A 998 19.18 15.30 -21.75
N ALA A 999 18.67 16.53 -21.61
CA ALA A 999 18.17 17.28 -22.76
C ALA A 999 19.33 17.53 -23.75
N ALA A 1000 19.09 17.22 -25.02
CA ALA A 1000 20.01 17.56 -26.09
C ALA A 1000 19.74 19.00 -26.58
N ASN A 1001 20.82 19.76 -26.78
CA ASN A 1001 20.93 20.99 -27.56
C ASN A 1001 20.18 22.26 -27.09
N ASN A 1002 20.98 23.21 -26.58
CA ASN A 1002 20.91 24.67 -26.74
C ASN A 1002 19.54 25.36 -26.94
N VAL A 1003 18.98 25.93 -25.86
CA VAL A 1003 18.37 27.27 -25.86
C VAL A 1003 18.77 28.00 -24.57
N THR A 1004 19.07 29.30 -24.68
CA THR A 1004 19.52 30.16 -23.58
C THR A 1004 18.34 30.83 -22.86
N THR A 1005 18.16 30.62 -21.56
CA THR A 1005 17.54 31.60 -20.64
C THR A 1005 17.98 31.36 -19.19
N THR A 1006 18.12 32.45 -18.44
CA THR A 1006 18.66 32.46 -17.08
C THR A 1006 17.57 32.14 -16.04
N ALA A 1007 17.65 30.99 -15.39
CA ALA A 1007 16.96 30.73 -14.13
C ALA A 1007 17.76 29.74 -13.27
N SER A 1008 18.28 30.20 -12.14
CA SER A 1008 18.99 29.36 -11.17
C SER A 1008 18.01 28.50 -10.39
N ILE A 1009 17.70 27.30 -10.89
CA ILE A 1009 16.93 26.30 -10.14
C ILE A 1009 17.79 25.73 -9.00
N HIS A 1010 17.70 26.39 -7.84
CA HIS A 1010 18.14 25.88 -6.55
C HIS A 1010 17.43 24.53 -6.32
N ASN A 1011 18.19 23.44 -6.32
CA ASN A 1011 17.62 22.10 -6.48
C ASN A 1011 17.35 21.40 -5.14
N ASP A 1012 17.08 22.18 -4.11
CA ASP A 1012 16.73 21.73 -2.77
C ASP A 1012 15.33 22.23 -2.43
N TYR A 1013 14.55 21.39 -1.74
CA TYR A 1013 13.26 21.80 -1.22
C TYR A 1013 13.51 22.92 -0.20
N PRO A 1014 12.70 23.99 -0.21
CA PRO A 1014 13.08 25.26 0.41
C PRO A 1014 13.28 25.10 1.92
N GLU A 1015 14.36 25.68 2.46
CA GLU A 1015 14.65 25.65 3.91
C GLU A 1015 13.62 26.38 4.76
N THR A 1016 12.76 27.21 4.15
CA THR A 1016 11.59 27.81 4.80
C THR A 1016 10.38 27.81 3.89
N ILE A 1017 9.18 27.64 4.44
CA ILE A 1017 7.90 27.79 3.73
C ILE A 1017 7.01 28.72 4.56
N GLU A 1018 6.41 29.71 3.92
CA GLU A 1018 5.42 30.59 4.55
C GLU A 1018 4.00 30.16 4.17
N MET A 1019 3.06 30.20 5.11
CA MET A 1019 1.64 30.03 4.81
C MET A 1019 0.92 31.38 4.81
N VAL A 1020 0.14 31.61 3.76
CA VAL A 1020 -0.45 32.90 3.45
C VAL A 1020 -1.92 32.76 3.08
N ILE A 1021 -2.77 33.49 3.79
CA ILE A 1021 -4.18 33.63 3.44
C ILE A 1021 -4.35 34.84 2.53
N VAL A 1022 -4.88 34.61 1.33
CA VAL A 1022 -5.20 35.61 0.31
C VAL A 1022 -6.72 35.72 0.21
N ASP A 1023 -7.30 36.83 0.67
CA ASP A 1023 -8.74 37.09 0.46
C ASP A 1023 -8.95 37.64 -0.96
N LYS A 1024 -9.35 36.74 -1.88
CA LYS A 1024 -9.65 37.02 -3.29
C LYS A 1024 -10.62 38.20 -3.46
N ASP A 1025 -11.50 38.42 -2.49
CA ASP A 1025 -12.59 39.41 -2.55
C ASP A 1025 -12.18 40.80 -2.03
N LYS A 1026 -11.08 40.89 -1.25
CA LYS A 1026 -10.69 42.12 -0.52
C LYS A 1026 -9.25 42.58 -0.78
N ASN A 1027 -8.48 41.83 -1.57
CA ASN A 1027 -7.09 42.14 -1.91
C ASN A 1027 -6.18 42.29 -0.66
N GLN A 1028 -6.50 41.57 0.42
CA GLN A 1028 -5.74 41.55 1.67
C GLN A 1028 -5.01 40.22 1.81
N THR A 1029 -3.71 40.30 2.09
CA THR A 1029 -2.81 39.16 2.29
C THR A 1029 -2.42 39.10 3.76
N THR A 1030 -2.77 38.01 4.45
CA THR A 1030 -2.43 37.79 5.86
C THR A 1030 -1.50 36.60 6.00
N VAL A 1031 -0.27 36.84 6.44
CA VAL A 1031 0.73 35.79 6.71
C VAL A 1031 0.43 35.19 8.09
N ILE A 1032 0.18 33.88 8.14
CA ILE A 1032 -0.21 33.18 9.38
C ILE A 1032 0.97 32.49 10.08
N GLY A 1033 2.05 32.16 9.36
CA GLY A 1033 3.28 31.67 9.97
C GLY A 1033 4.40 31.36 8.97
N THR A 1034 5.61 31.20 9.51
CA THR A 1034 6.82 30.80 8.77
C THR A 1034 7.38 29.52 9.40
N LEU A 1035 7.59 28.48 8.58
CA LEU A 1035 8.26 27.23 8.97
C LEU A 1035 9.74 27.28 8.55
N ASN A 1036 10.65 26.81 9.42
CA ASN A 1036 12.00 26.39 9.04
C ASN A 1036 12.07 24.86 8.89
N THR A 1037 12.36 24.38 7.67
CA THR A 1037 12.36 22.95 7.32
C THR A 1037 13.67 22.23 7.65
N HIS A 1038 14.66 22.92 8.23
CA HIS A 1038 15.90 22.31 8.73
C HIS A 1038 15.86 22.14 10.26
N THR A 1039 15.31 23.11 10.99
CA THR A 1039 15.20 23.06 12.45
C THR A 1039 13.85 22.54 12.96
N GLY A 1040 12.84 22.44 12.10
CA GLY A 1040 11.46 22.14 12.49
C GLY A 1040 10.72 23.33 13.12
N GLU A 1041 11.41 24.44 13.37
CA GLU A 1041 10.87 25.59 14.10
C GLU A 1041 9.78 26.30 13.28
N PHE A 1042 8.54 26.26 13.77
CA PHE A 1042 7.43 27.02 13.25
C PHE A 1042 7.21 28.28 14.09
N ARG A 1043 7.00 29.44 13.43
CA ARG A 1043 6.76 30.71 14.13
C ARG A 1043 5.41 31.29 13.73
N TRP A 1044 4.44 31.16 14.62
CA TRP A 1044 3.20 31.95 14.56
C TRP A 1044 3.51 33.43 14.77
N ASN A 1045 2.98 34.31 13.93
CA ASN A 1045 3.22 35.74 14.05
C ASN A 1045 2.33 36.37 15.16
N LYS A 1046 2.58 36.02 16.43
CA LYS A 1046 1.78 36.43 17.60
C LYS A 1046 1.79 37.93 17.92
N THR A 1047 2.39 38.80 17.09
CA THR A 1047 2.32 40.27 17.27
C THR A 1047 1.62 40.98 16.12
N LYS A 1048 0.37 41.40 16.38
CA LYS A 1048 -0.44 42.28 15.52
C LYS A 1048 0.38 43.46 14.98
N ARG A 1049 0.68 43.44 13.68
CA ARG A 1049 1.26 44.56 12.93
C ARG A 1049 0.70 44.57 11.52
N THR A 1050 -0.28 45.43 11.28
CA THR A 1050 -0.62 45.86 9.92
C THR A 1050 0.56 46.62 9.35
N PHE A 1051 1.00 46.27 8.15
CA PHE A 1051 2.06 46.98 7.42
C PHE A 1051 1.48 47.63 6.17
N ASP A 1052 1.97 48.82 5.81
CA ASP A 1052 1.67 49.39 4.49
C ASP A 1052 2.43 48.64 3.38
N LEU A 1053 2.06 48.88 2.12
CA LEU A 1053 2.74 48.33 0.93
C LEU A 1053 4.20 48.84 0.74
N LYS A 1054 4.79 49.48 1.76
CA LYS A 1054 6.21 49.83 1.84
C LYS A 1054 6.89 49.22 3.07
N GLY A 1055 6.25 48.24 3.73
CA GLY A 1055 6.82 47.47 4.84
C GLY A 1055 6.90 48.23 6.17
N ARG A 1056 6.16 49.33 6.34
CA ARG A 1056 6.18 50.13 7.58
C ARG A 1056 5.02 49.77 8.48
N ASN A 1057 5.31 49.56 9.76
CA ASN A 1057 4.34 49.14 10.78
C ASN A 1057 3.36 50.27 11.11
N VAL A 1058 2.06 50.05 10.88
CA VAL A 1058 0.97 50.96 11.25
C VAL A 1058 0.14 50.29 12.35
N GLY A 1059 0.34 50.76 13.60
CA GLY A 1059 -0.24 50.16 14.80
C GLY A 1059 -1.75 50.37 14.95
N ASN A 1060 -2.34 49.70 15.96
CA ASN A 1060 -3.78 49.66 16.23
C ASN A 1060 -4.38 51.04 16.59
N GLY A 1061 -4.71 51.85 15.58
CA GLY A 1061 -5.32 53.18 15.74
C GLY A 1061 -6.20 53.52 14.53
N ASN A 1062 -7.43 53.94 14.80
CA ASN A 1062 -8.50 54.08 13.80
C ASN A 1062 -8.35 55.31 12.86
N LYS A 1063 -9.01 55.21 11.68
CA LYS A 1063 -9.43 56.28 10.74
C LYS A 1063 -8.41 56.88 9.74
N ALA A 1064 -8.36 56.22 8.58
CA ALA A 1064 -8.77 56.74 7.26
C ALA A 1064 -8.12 58.00 6.64
N ARG A 1065 -7.79 57.90 5.34
CA ARG A 1065 -8.37 58.67 4.20
C ARG A 1065 -7.58 58.45 2.89
N GLY A 1066 -8.27 58.32 1.76
CA GLY A 1066 -7.72 58.60 0.42
C GLY A 1066 -7.25 57.41 -0.44
N ALA A 1067 -7.50 57.52 -1.75
CA ALA A 1067 -7.26 56.55 -2.83
C ALA A 1067 -7.31 57.30 -4.20
N TYR A 1068 -6.72 56.84 -5.32
CA TYR A 1068 -5.83 55.70 -5.55
C TYR A 1068 -4.92 55.96 -6.79
N TYR A 1069 -3.73 55.34 -6.78
CA TYR A 1069 -2.96 54.80 -7.92
C TYR A 1069 -2.60 55.64 -9.17
N GLY A 1070 -1.39 55.36 -9.70
CA GLY A 1070 -1.08 55.54 -11.12
C GLY A 1070 -1.66 54.35 -11.90
N LYS A 1071 -2.91 54.38 -12.38
CA LYS A 1071 -3.64 55.55 -12.88
C LYS A 1071 -5.13 55.48 -12.46
N ILE A 1072 -5.82 56.52 -11.98
CA ILE A 1072 -5.47 57.94 -11.68
C ILE A 1072 -6.29 58.40 -10.46
N GLU A 1073 -5.74 59.34 -9.69
CA GLU A 1073 -6.40 60.02 -8.55
C GLU A 1073 -7.63 60.85 -8.97
N LEU A 1074 -8.75 60.70 -8.26
CA LEU A 1074 -9.89 61.62 -8.33
C LEU A 1074 -10.05 62.36 -7.00
N LYS A 1075 -9.81 63.67 -7.02
CA LYS A 1075 -10.16 64.61 -5.94
C LYS A 1075 -11.69 64.53 -5.69
N LYS A 1076 -12.19 64.67 -4.47
CA LYS A 1076 -11.78 65.63 -3.43
C LYS A 1076 -12.10 65.13 -2.02
#